data_AF-A0A9K3KEE1-F1
#
_entry.id   AF-A0A9K3KEE1-F1
#
_cell.length_a   1.000
_cell.length_b   1.000
_cell.length_c   1.000
_cell.angle_alpha   90.00
_cell.angle_beta   90.00
_cell.angle_gamma   90.00
#
_symmetry.space_group_name_H-M   'P 1'
#
loop_
_entity.id
_entity.type
_entity.pdbx_description
1 polymer ?
#
loop_
_entity_poly.entity_id
_entity_poly.type
_entity_poly.pdbx_seq_one_letter_code
_entity_poly.pdbx_strand_id
1 'polypeptide(L)'
;MGSTGTTPAATNNTVETRPGHHVIAVLLALCAFALGYVMMELDTFTTSFPAGSGTSSSSSSRSRHDQCGTVCEIRRTSRLEHFDGRDLLNRHDLKKQLEDAKSRLIDSIKIDYGEYFDKMFVNPKDGSYIPLLPYGNQSLPLLKRKLMIKVLKTQQELQKVESNVNGCDCTHPDDEFIPTRRQRKLQTGVKNSHSSDAALIESTFTKYVWATGGHSAAAGHGNLYNESYTAYMERELKDVFGSIGIDFEGRNYAMGGTGSAPEFTMCWEEILGRNVDFFSWDFGMTDVSTSWRLFIYAYRGLLSPGRPAFYAKWSYERLKHQMRMLTELGFPVFYSDDDMEKERKELIPETTTLGSKEIEALPTYMKYFKCGGATEKGDCDNEHKYSAPCFNQREGMASWHPGYKLHALWGHSMALYLMQTLISAVDDLVSLESESDEALLSRLEAEENRHYDQLLKKDPLNEELRQNFDTKVGYNFDKLPPLDPPVDWYALFLTGKSICHTVRLPSEIRYKGFLTNSKKTGGPSVYGEETFDMGLEVEEAKADENPETIKDLQLVWDANHPQRKRQCPLVIAPDSKDYYFTQHGDGWRNFVIPNAATRAAYDYNPNVMKGIVIFVLFGCDWGNCPEYMLTAKDLCDGKKLDIKINNIPVTNLTDIGNGAILAVHENGITFPQGSTGGYNLEFHVNEPKYYTKLSSVIVF
;
A
#
# COMPACT_ATOMS: atom_id res chain seq x y z
N MET A 1 49.31 -52.29 -9.76
CA MET A 1 50.58 -52.45 -10.51
C MET A 1 50.31 -53.33 -11.71
N GLY A 2 50.64 -52.88 -12.93
CA GLY A 2 50.78 -53.76 -14.11
C GLY A 2 49.99 -53.40 -15.38
N SER A 3 50.75 -53.09 -16.45
CA SER A 3 50.58 -53.37 -17.91
C SER A 3 49.41 -52.71 -18.69
N THR A 4 49.67 -51.79 -19.64
CA THR A 4 49.78 -51.96 -21.14
C THR A 4 48.56 -52.63 -21.80
N GLY A 5 47.96 -52.22 -22.92
CA GLY A 5 48.18 -51.21 -23.96
C GLY A 5 47.17 -51.41 -25.12
N THR A 6 47.26 -50.59 -26.17
CA THR A 6 46.78 -50.74 -27.59
C THR A 6 45.29 -50.60 -27.99
N THR A 7 44.99 -49.49 -28.70
CA THR A 7 44.32 -49.26 -30.05
C THR A 7 43.34 -50.30 -30.64
N PRO A 8 42.29 -49.93 -31.43
CA PRO A 8 42.48 -49.37 -32.80
C PRO A 8 41.39 -48.44 -33.37
N ALA A 9 41.59 -48.09 -34.66
CA ALA A 9 40.97 -47.04 -35.46
C ALA A 9 39.83 -47.48 -36.41
N ALA A 10 39.15 -46.45 -36.95
CA ALA A 10 38.53 -46.28 -38.28
C ALA A 10 37.15 -46.92 -38.59
N THR A 11 36.19 -46.10 -39.06
CA THR A 11 35.79 -45.98 -40.48
C THR A 11 34.59 -45.03 -40.69
N ASN A 12 34.55 -44.41 -41.88
CA ASN A 12 33.55 -43.49 -42.42
C ASN A 12 32.17 -44.14 -42.64
N ASN A 13 31.10 -43.34 -42.66
CA ASN A 13 30.07 -43.41 -43.71
C ASN A 13 29.20 -42.14 -43.76
N THR A 14 29.10 -41.58 -44.97
CA THR A 14 28.14 -40.55 -45.42
C THR A 14 26.83 -41.21 -45.85
N VAL A 15 25.69 -40.64 -45.46
CA VAL A 15 24.39 -40.84 -46.13
C VAL A 15 23.64 -39.50 -46.18
N GLU A 16 23.34 -39.05 -47.40
CA GLU A 16 22.33 -38.03 -47.71
C GLU A 16 20.92 -38.59 -47.51
N THR A 17 20.02 -37.83 -46.89
CA THR A 17 18.58 -37.81 -47.26
C THR A 17 17.96 -36.44 -46.95
N ARG A 18 17.16 -35.95 -47.91
CA ARG A 18 16.41 -34.69 -47.97
C ARG A 18 15.03 -34.78 -47.24
N PRO A 19 14.20 -33.71 -47.17
CA PRO A 19 13.42 -33.31 -46.01
C PRO A 19 12.02 -33.95 -45.92
N GLY A 20 11.52 -34.12 -44.70
CA GLY A 20 10.19 -34.68 -44.42
C GLY A 20 9.39 -33.79 -43.48
N HIS A 21 8.36 -33.17 -44.04
CA HIS A 21 7.29 -32.43 -43.39
C HIS A 21 6.63 -33.20 -42.23
N HIS A 22 7.04 -33.01 -40.97
CA HIS A 22 6.26 -33.53 -39.82
C HIS A 22 6.23 -32.65 -38.56
N VAL A 23 6.87 -31.47 -38.56
CA VAL A 23 6.93 -30.63 -37.34
C VAL A 23 5.77 -29.62 -37.22
N ILE A 24 5.07 -29.29 -38.32
CA ILE A 24 3.99 -28.30 -38.29
C ILE A 24 2.65 -28.88 -37.78
N ALA A 25 2.42 -30.19 -37.92
CA ALA A 25 1.20 -30.82 -37.40
C ALA A 25 1.21 -30.99 -35.87
N VAL A 26 2.39 -31.14 -35.25
CA VAL A 26 2.53 -31.28 -33.80
C VAL A 26 2.46 -29.91 -33.09
N LEU A 27 2.96 -28.84 -33.72
CA LEU A 27 2.84 -27.48 -33.18
C LEU A 27 1.41 -26.91 -33.28
N LEU A 28 0.64 -27.26 -34.33
CA LEU A 28 -0.78 -26.88 -34.41
C LEU A 28 -1.67 -27.69 -33.46
N ALA A 29 -1.32 -28.95 -33.16
CA ALA A 29 -2.02 -29.75 -32.15
C ALA A 29 -1.75 -29.27 -30.71
N LEU A 30 -0.55 -28.77 -30.42
CA LEU A 30 -0.20 -28.23 -29.09
C LEU A 30 -0.79 -26.83 -28.84
N CYS A 31 -0.95 -25.98 -29.87
CA CYS A 31 -1.69 -24.72 -29.74
C CYS A 31 -3.21 -24.93 -29.58
N ALA A 32 -3.78 -25.99 -30.16
CA ALA A 32 -5.19 -26.34 -29.92
C ALA A 32 -5.43 -26.91 -28.50
N PHE A 33 -4.44 -27.61 -27.92
CA PHE A 33 -4.52 -28.10 -26.54
C PHE A 33 -4.34 -26.99 -25.49
N ALA A 34 -3.51 -25.97 -25.78
CA ALA A 34 -3.30 -24.84 -24.87
C ALA A 34 -4.50 -23.85 -24.85
N LEU A 35 -5.26 -23.75 -25.94
CA LEU A 35 -6.51 -22.98 -25.97
C LEU A 35 -7.73 -23.74 -25.40
N GLY A 36 -7.66 -25.07 -25.32
CA GLY A 36 -8.68 -25.89 -24.64
C GLY A 36 -8.55 -25.87 -23.10
N TYR A 37 -7.33 -25.75 -22.58
CA TYR A 37 -7.09 -25.86 -21.13
C TYR A 37 -7.40 -24.57 -20.34
N VAL A 38 -7.56 -23.43 -21.02
CA VAL A 38 -7.95 -22.14 -20.39
C VAL A 38 -9.47 -21.90 -20.44
N MET A 39 -10.25 -22.79 -21.09
CA MET A 39 -11.72 -22.74 -21.08
C MET A 39 -12.40 -23.82 -20.23
N MET A 40 -11.66 -24.66 -19.50
CA MET A 40 -12.22 -25.79 -18.72
C MET A 40 -12.30 -25.57 -17.19
N GLU A 41 -12.56 -24.34 -16.73
CA GLU A 41 -13.11 -24.10 -15.38
C GLU A 41 -14.56 -23.61 -15.40
N LEU A 42 -15.23 -23.69 -16.55
CA LEU A 42 -16.66 -23.47 -16.69
C LEU A 42 -17.25 -24.55 -17.61
N ASP A 43 -17.50 -25.74 -17.07
CA ASP A 43 -18.48 -26.68 -17.64
C ASP A 43 -19.25 -27.32 -16.47
N THR A 44 -20.46 -26.85 -16.20
CA THR A 44 -21.71 -27.42 -16.73
C THR A 44 -21.87 -28.91 -16.43
N PHE A 45 -22.56 -29.19 -15.33
CA PHE A 45 -23.35 -30.41 -15.19
C PHE A 45 -24.44 -30.43 -16.26
N THR A 46 -24.22 -31.16 -17.35
CA THR A 46 -25.27 -31.55 -18.30
C THR A 46 -25.66 -33.00 -18.03
N THR A 47 -26.58 -33.20 -17.08
CA THR A 47 -27.30 -34.46 -16.94
C THR A 47 -28.45 -34.48 -17.95
N SER A 48 -28.33 -35.33 -18.96
CA SER A 48 -29.42 -35.64 -19.89
C SER A 48 -30.49 -36.48 -19.20
N PHE A 49 -31.66 -35.88 -18.92
CA PHE A 49 -32.87 -36.61 -18.53
C PHE A 49 -33.82 -36.79 -19.72
N PRO A 50 -34.62 -37.87 -19.74
CA PRO A 50 -35.41 -38.26 -20.90
C PRO A 50 -36.61 -37.33 -21.10
N ALA A 51 -36.95 -37.12 -22.38
CA ALA A 51 -38.11 -36.36 -22.83
C ALA A 51 -39.41 -37.00 -22.34
N GLY A 52 -39.99 -36.44 -21.28
CA GLY A 52 -41.36 -36.70 -20.85
C GLY A 52 -42.33 -35.81 -21.63
N SER A 53 -43.09 -36.42 -22.54
CA SER A 53 -44.29 -35.84 -23.13
C SER A 53 -45.41 -35.78 -22.09
N GLY A 54 -45.93 -34.60 -21.76
CA GLY A 54 -47.06 -34.53 -20.82
C GLY A 54 -47.60 -33.14 -20.54
N THR A 55 -48.75 -32.86 -21.16
CA THR A 55 -49.84 -31.97 -20.70
C THR A 55 -49.56 -30.48 -20.51
N SER A 56 -50.07 -29.70 -21.46
CA SER A 56 -50.29 -28.26 -21.38
C SER A 56 -51.35 -27.92 -20.33
N SER A 57 -50.95 -27.67 -19.09
CA SER A 57 -51.80 -27.00 -18.11
C SER A 57 -51.59 -25.49 -18.20
N SER A 58 -52.64 -24.77 -18.62
CA SER A 58 -52.75 -23.32 -18.55
C SER A 58 -52.85 -22.87 -17.08
N SER A 59 -51.72 -22.84 -16.37
CA SER A 59 -51.65 -22.37 -14.98
C SER A 59 -51.05 -20.96 -14.91
N SER A 60 -51.94 -20.01 -14.65
CA SER A 60 -51.76 -18.72 -13.95
C SER A 60 -50.47 -17.91 -14.20
N SER A 61 -50.60 -16.82 -14.95
CA SER A 61 -49.63 -15.72 -15.07
C SER A 61 -49.39 -14.92 -13.77
N ARG A 62 -49.82 -15.40 -12.60
CA ARG A 62 -49.56 -14.80 -11.28
C ARG A 62 -48.14 -15.09 -10.75
N SER A 63 -47.30 -15.86 -11.44
CA SER A 63 -46.18 -16.54 -10.78
C SER A 63 -44.79 -15.87 -10.81
N ARG A 64 -44.62 -14.62 -11.25
CA ARG A 64 -43.27 -13.97 -11.32
C ARG A 64 -43.16 -12.68 -10.55
N HIS A 65 -44.21 -11.87 -10.58
CA HIS A 65 -44.26 -10.65 -9.78
C HIS A 65 -44.16 -11.00 -8.29
N ASP A 66 -44.94 -12.00 -7.85
CA ASP A 66 -44.89 -12.55 -6.48
C ASP A 66 -43.50 -13.11 -6.11
N GLN A 67 -42.75 -13.64 -7.09
CA GLN A 67 -41.40 -14.17 -6.86
C GLN A 67 -40.38 -13.04 -6.66
N CYS A 68 -40.43 -11.99 -7.48
CA CYS A 68 -39.54 -10.83 -7.30
C CYS A 68 -39.82 -10.10 -6.01
N GLY A 69 -41.10 -9.89 -5.66
CA GLY A 69 -41.47 -9.30 -4.36
C GLY A 69 -40.90 -10.10 -3.19
N THR A 70 -41.02 -11.43 -3.22
CA THR A 70 -40.46 -12.29 -2.16
C THR A 70 -38.92 -12.23 -2.10
N VAL A 71 -38.24 -12.31 -3.25
CA VAL A 71 -36.77 -12.27 -3.30
C VAL A 71 -36.23 -10.92 -2.82
N CYS A 72 -36.84 -9.83 -3.29
CA CYS A 72 -36.43 -8.48 -2.90
C CYS A 72 -36.75 -8.18 -1.44
N GLU A 73 -37.88 -8.67 -0.91
CA GLU A 73 -38.19 -8.52 0.51
C GLU A 73 -37.20 -9.28 1.40
N ILE A 74 -36.82 -10.51 1.03
CA ILE A 74 -35.79 -11.27 1.75
C ILE A 74 -34.45 -10.53 1.71
N ARG A 75 -34.05 -10.01 0.55
CA ARG A 75 -32.80 -9.26 0.40
C ARG A 75 -32.80 -7.97 1.22
N ARG A 76 -33.87 -7.19 1.11
CA ARG A 76 -34.06 -5.96 1.87
C ARG A 76 -34.06 -6.26 3.36
N THR A 77 -34.79 -7.27 3.81
CA THR A 77 -34.81 -7.68 5.22
C THR A 77 -33.43 -8.11 5.69
N SER A 78 -32.71 -8.94 4.93
CA SER A 78 -31.35 -9.35 5.27
C SER A 78 -30.39 -8.15 5.35
N ARG A 79 -30.53 -7.16 4.47
CA ARG A 79 -29.74 -5.92 4.51
C ARG A 79 -30.09 -5.12 5.76
N LEU A 80 -31.38 -4.88 6.00
CA LEU A 80 -31.85 -4.16 7.18
C LEU A 80 -31.38 -4.86 8.46
N GLU A 81 -31.49 -6.18 8.56
CA GLU A 81 -31.01 -6.97 9.70
C GLU A 81 -29.49 -6.84 9.90
N HIS A 82 -28.71 -6.86 8.82
CA HIS A 82 -27.26 -6.67 8.89
C HIS A 82 -26.87 -5.26 9.37
N PHE A 83 -27.69 -4.25 9.07
CA PHE A 83 -27.48 -2.86 9.48
C PHE A 83 -28.53 -2.38 10.49
N ASP A 84 -28.82 -3.17 11.52
CA ASP A 84 -29.65 -2.78 12.69
C ASP A 84 -30.98 -2.06 12.34
N GLY A 85 -31.67 -2.55 11.31
CA GLY A 85 -32.94 -2.04 10.80
C GLY A 85 -32.83 -0.81 9.90
N ARG A 86 -31.66 -0.50 9.35
CA ARG A 86 -31.39 0.73 8.58
C ARG A 86 -30.99 0.45 7.15
N ASP A 87 -31.43 1.30 6.24
CA ASP A 87 -31.12 1.14 4.82
C ASP A 87 -29.91 1.99 4.43
N LEU A 88 -28.85 1.35 3.92
CA LEU A 88 -27.67 2.06 3.42
C LEU A 88 -27.99 2.99 2.24
N LEU A 89 -29.11 2.78 1.55
CA LEU A 89 -29.56 3.66 0.48
C LEU A 89 -30.25 4.93 1.00
N ASN A 90 -30.49 5.04 2.31
CA ASN A 90 -31.08 6.22 2.93
C ASN A 90 -30.03 7.03 3.72
N ARG A 91 -29.80 8.28 3.32
CA ARG A 91 -28.75 9.14 3.90
C ARG A 91 -28.98 9.48 5.38
N HIS A 92 -30.23 9.57 5.85
CA HIS A 92 -30.54 9.79 7.27
C HIS A 92 -30.23 8.56 8.11
N ASP A 93 -30.51 7.38 7.57
CA ASP A 93 -30.17 6.10 8.18
C ASP A 93 -28.65 5.91 8.29
N LEU A 94 -27.90 6.27 7.25
CA LEU A 94 -26.43 6.32 7.27
C LEU A 94 -25.91 7.23 8.39
N LYS A 95 -26.43 8.46 8.49
CA LYS A 95 -26.06 9.39 9.55
C LYS A 95 -26.29 8.77 10.93
N LYS A 96 -27.46 8.19 11.13
CA LYS A 96 -27.81 7.57 12.40
C LYS A 96 -26.86 6.40 12.70
N GLN A 97 -26.51 5.58 11.69
CA GLN A 97 -25.56 4.46 11.87
C GLN A 97 -24.21 4.96 12.39
N LEU A 98 -23.70 6.03 11.78
CA LEU A 98 -22.43 6.61 12.19
C LEU A 98 -22.49 7.24 13.59
N GLU A 99 -23.59 7.88 13.97
CA GLU A 99 -23.74 8.42 15.33
C GLU A 99 -23.76 7.31 16.39
N ASP A 100 -24.42 6.19 16.12
CA ASP A 100 -24.40 5.04 17.04
C ASP A 100 -23.01 4.40 17.11
N ALA A 101 -22.34 4.24 15.96
CA ALA A 101 -20.97 3.75 15.90
C ALA A 101 -20.00 4.68 16.64
N LYS A 102 -20.20 6.00 16.52
CA LYS A 102 -19.47 7.01 17.27
C LYS A 102 -19.67 6.86 18.77
N SER A 103 -20.91 6.69 19.24
CA SER A 103 -21.17 6.45 20.66
C SER A 103 -20.43 5.21 21.17
N ARG A 104 -20.49 4.09 20.43
CA ARG A 104 -19.76 2.86 20.79
C ARG A 104 -18.25 3.06 20.84
N LEU A 105 -17.68 3.75 19.86
CA LEU A 105 -16.25 4.04 19.83
C LEU A 105 -15.82 4.93 21.01
N ILE A 106 -16.57 6.00 21.29
CA ILE A 106 -16.29 6.89 22.42
C ILE A 106 -16.37 6.13 23.74
N ASP A 107 -17.39 5.28 23.92
CA ASP A 107 -17.54 4.47 25.13
C ASP A 107 -16.38 3.48 25.29
N SER A 108 -15.94 2.84 24.20
CA SER A 108 -14.75 1.97 24.18
C SER A 108 -13.49 2.71 24.63
N ILE A 109 -13.19 3.87 24.03
CA ILE A 109 -12.01 4.66 24.40
C ILE A 109 -12.13 5.22 25.83
N LYS A 110 -13.34 5.56 26.30
CA LYS A 110 -13.56 5.97 27.70
C LYS A 110 -13.24 4.85 28.70
N ILE A 111 -13.40 3.59 28.35
CA ILE A 111 -12.95 2.47 29.20
C ILE A 111 -11.43 2.49 29.34
N ASP A 112 -10.72 2.75 28.24
CA ASP A 112 -9.26 2.74 28.20
C ASP A 112 -8.59 3.93 28.92
N TYR A 113 -9.26 5.10 28.92
CA TYR A 113 -8.72 6.36 29.45
C TYR A 113 -9.47 6.92 30.67
N GLY A 114 -10.63 6.36 31.02
CA GLY A 114 -11.45 6.81 32.16
C GLY A 114 -11.76 8.30 32.12
N GLU A 115 -11.58 8.98 33.26
CA GLU A 115 -11.81 10.42 33.41
C GLU A 115 -10.85 11.32 32.61
N TYR A 116 -9.79 10.74 32.02
CA TYR A 116 -8.81 11.47 31.22
C TYR A 116 -9.25 11.64 29.76
N PHE A 117 -10.27 10.91 29.31
CA PHE A 117 -10.73 10.94 27.92
C PHE A 117 -10.99 12.35 27.39
N ASP A 118 -11.89 13.11 28.04
CA ASP A 118 -12.28 14.44 27.55
C ASP A 118 -11.08 15.39 27.53
N LYS A 119 -10.20 15.29 28.54
CA LYS A 119 -8.99 16.11 28.64
C LYS A 119 -7.99 15.81 27.51
N MET A 120 -7.89 14.55 27.08
CA MET A 120 -6.88 14.11 26.10
C MET A 120 -7.36 14.21 24.65
N PHE A 121 -8.65 14.03 24.39
CA PHE A 121 -9.17 13.88 23.03
C PHE A 121 -10.08 15.01 22.59
N VAL A 122 -10.68 15.76 23.51
CA VAL A 122 -11.68 16.79 23.20
C VAL A 122 -11.07 18.18 23.36
N ASN A 123 -11.13 18.99 22.31
CA ASN A 123 -10.72 20.38 22.35
C ASN A 123 -11.69 21.16 23.25
N PRO A 124 -11.23 21.78 24.35
CA PRO A 124 -12.11 22.47 25.29
C PRO A 124 -12.78 23.72 24.69
N LYS A 125 -12.30 24.23 23.54
CA LYS A 125 -12.83 25.44 22.91
C LYS A 125 -14.07 25.19 22.06
N ASP A 126 -14.09 24.08 21.33
CA ASP A 126 -15.12 23.81 20.31
C ASP A 126 -15.69 22.38 20.37
N GLY A 127 -15.18 21.52 21.26
CA GLY A 127 -15.61 20.13 21.39
C GLY A 127 -15.12 19.21 20.26
N SER A 128 -14.28 19.69 19.34
CA SER A 128 -13.73 18.88 18.25
C SER A 128 -12.69 17.86 18.77
N TYR A 129 -12.49 16.77 18.03
CA TYR A 129 -11.46 15.78 18.35
C TYR A 129 -10.09 16.16 17.76
N ILE A 130 -9.06 15.94 18.55
CA ILE A 130 -7.63 16.22 18.27
C ILE A 130 -7.02 14.91 17.74
N PRO A 131 -6.15 14.88 16.69
CA PRO A 131 -4.95 15.70 16.53
C PRO A 131 -4.71 16.24 15.10
N LEU A 132 -5.63 16.01 14.18
CA LEU A 132 -5.46 16.34 12.77
C LEU A 132 -6.04 17.73 12.55
N LEU A 133 -5.17 18.73 12.45
CA LEU A 133 -5.58 20.07 12.10
C LEU A 133 -5.50 20.26 10.59
N PRO A 134 -6.54 20.79 9.93
CA PRO A 134 -6.44 21.16 8.53
C PRO A 134 -5.41 22.29 8.38
N TYR A 135 -4.43 22.10 7.49
CA TYR A 135 -3.58 23.20 7.07
C TYR A 135 -4.36 24.03 6.04
N GLY A 136 -4.73 25.26 6.42
CA GLY A 136 -5.55 26.15 5.61
C GLY A 136 -7.03 25.76 5.49
N ASN A 137 -7.83 26.70 4.98
CA ASN A 137 -9.30 26.61 5.05
C ASN A 137 -9.93 25.64 4.03
N GLN A 138 -9.16 25.18 3.03
CA GLN A 138 -9.67 24.31 1.96
C GLN A 138 -9.48 22.81 2.27
N SER A 139 -8.57 22.45 3.17
CA SER A 139 -8.19 21.05 3.38
C SER A 139 -9.35 20.19 3.91
N LEU A 140 -10.10 20.71 4.89
CA LEU A 140 -11.27 20.01 5.43
C LEU A 140 -12.42 19.88 4.41
N PRO A 141 -12.87 20.94 3.71
CA PRO A 141 -13.86 20.80 2.63
C PRO A 141 -13.47 19.79 1.55
N LEU A 142 -12.20 19.76 1.14
CA LEU A 142 -11.70 18.81 0.15
C LEU A 142 -11.75 17.37 0.67
N LEU A 143 -11.37 17.13 1.93
CA LEU A 143 -11.50 15.81 2.55
C LEU A 143 -12.97 15.38 2.65
N LYS A 144 -13.87 16.26 3.09
CA LYS A 144 -15.31 15.98 3.13
C LYS A 144 -15.84 15.59 1.76
N ARG A 145 -15.47 16.31 0.69
CA ARG A 145 -15.87 15.95 -0.69
C ARG A 145 -15.43 14.55 -1.07
N LYS A 146 -14.19 14.15 -0.76
CA LYS A 146 -13.68 12.79 -1.03
C LYS A 146 -14.48 11.73 -0.26
N LEU A 147 -14.79 11.98 1.01
CA LEU A 147 -15.64 11.08 1.82
C LEU A 147 -17.06 10.98 1.25
N MET A 148 -17.68 12.10 0.85
CA MET A 148 -18.98 12.10 0.18
C MET A 148 -18.97 11.25 -1.09
N ILE A 149 -17.95 11.40 -1.95
CA ILE A 149 -17.77 10.57 -3.15
C ILE A 149 -17.65 9.08 -2.77
N LYS A 150 -16.92 8.75 -1.70
CA LYS A 150 -16.77 7.35 -1.24
C LYS A 150 -18.10 6.75 -0.78
N VAL A 151 -18.88 7.50 0.01
CA VAL A 151 -20.20 7.07 0.48
C VAL A 151 -21.15 6.83 -0.71
N LEU A 152 -21.24 7.79 -1.63
CA LEU A 152 -22.10 7.67 -2.81
C LEU A 152 -21.67 6.53 -3.75
N LYS A 153 -20.37 6.28 -3.91
CA LYS A 153 -19.87 5.10 -4.65
C LYS A 153 -20.31 3.80 -4.00
N THR A 154 -20.27 3.73 -2.67
CA THR A 154 -20.73 2.57 -1.91
C THR A 154 -22.22 2.32 -2.13
N GLN A 155 -23.05 3.36 -2.07
CA GLN A 155 -24.47 3.28 -2.36
C GLN A 155 -24.72 2.83 -3.81
N GLN A 156 -23.97 3.37 -4.77
CA GLN A 156 -24.08 2.99 -6.18
C GLN A 156 -23.70 1.52 -6.43
N GLU A 157 -22.61 1.02 -5.84
CA GLU A 157 -22.23 -0.40 -5.96
C GLU A 157 -23.29 -1.32 -5.33
N LEU A 158 -23.84 -0.93 -4.19
CA LEU A 158 -24.95 -1.65 -3.58
C LEU A 158 -26.19 -1.65 -4.47
N GLN A 159 -26.58 -0.50 -5.05
CA GLN A 159 -27.69 -0.41 -6.02
C GLN A 159 -27.46 -1.28 -7.26
N LYS A 160 -26.25 -1.35 -7.79
CA LYS A 160 -25.91 -2.23 -8.93
C LYS A 160 -26.12 -3.70 -8.60
N VAL A 161 -25.73 -4.13 -7.40
CA VAL A 161 -25.93 -5.52 -6.95
C VAL A 161 -27.41 -5.81 -6.70
N GLU A 162 -28.12 -4.88 -6.09
CA GLU A 162 -29.55 -5.04 -5.72
C GLU A 162 -30.51 -4.89 -6.90
N SER A 163 -30.15 -4.16 -7.95
CA SER A 163 -31.00 -3.96 -9.15
C SER A 163 -31.08 -5.18 -10.08
N ASN A 164 -30.30 -6.23 -9.82
CA ASN A 164 -30.26 -7.42 -10.66
C ASN A 164 -30.20 -8.72 -9.85
N VAL A 165 -30.96 -8.81 -8.75
CA VAL A 165 -31.04 -10.04 -7.96
C VAL A 165 -32.00 -11.01 -8.64
N ASN A 166 -31.46 -12.05 -9.29
CA ASN A 166 -32.25 -13.04 -10.04
C ASN A 166 -33.16 -12.42 -11.12
N GLY A 167 -32.76 -11.28 -11.71
CA GLY A 167 -33.55 -10.53 -12.68
C GLY A 167 -34.66 -9.66 -12.07
N CYS A 168 -34.65 -9.47 -10.75
CA CYS A 168 -35.53 -8.57 -10.02
C CYS A 168 -34.74 -7.30 -9.62
N ASP A 169 -35.38 -6.14 -9.74
CA ASP A 169 -34.86 -4.88 -9.21
C ASP A 169 -35.34 -4.71 -7.77
N CYS A 170 -34.42 -4.85 -6.81
CA CYS A 170 -34.71 -4.75 -5.39
C CYS A 170 -34.39 -3.36 -4.80
N THR A 171 -34.08 -2.38 -5.65
CA THR A 171 -33.83 -0.99 -5.23
C THR A 171 -35.11 -0.17 -5.08
N HIS A 172 -36.17 -0.52 -5.83
CA HIS A 172 -37.47 0.16 -5.83
C HIS A 172 -38.62 -0.80 -5.47
N PRO A 173 -38.85 -1.07 -4.17
CA PRO A 173 -39.86 -2.04 -3.75
C PRO A 173 -41.30 -1.64 -4.11
N ASP A 174 -41.54 -0.33 -4.34
CA ASP A 174 -42.89 0.23 -4.55
C ASP A 174 -43.20 0.55 -6.03
N ASP A 175 -42.24 0.45 -6.95
CA ASP A 175 -42.47 0.72 -8.37
C ASP A 175 -42.95 -0.54 -9.11
N GLU A 176 -44.12 -0.46 -9.74
CA GLU A 176 -44.76 -1.56 -10.49
C GLU A 176 -43.81 -2.16 -11.55
N PHE A 177 -43.31 -3.37 -11.28
CA PHE A 177 -42.43 -4.13 -12.16
C PHE A 177 -43.06 -4.44 -13.54
N ILE A 178 -42.43 -3.98 -14.63
CA ILE A 178 -42.79 -4.33 -16.02
C ILE A 178 -41.83 -5.43 -16.54
N PRO A 179 -42.26 -6.69 -16.71
CA PRO A 179 -41.36 -7.78 -17.10
C PRO A 179 -40.90 -7.65 -18.57
N THR A 180 -39.58 -7.69 -18.81
CA THR A 180 -39.04 -7.92 -20.16
C THR A 180 -39.02 -9.41 -20.50
N ARG A 181 -39.33 -9.75 -21.76
CA ARG A 181 -39.68 -11.10 -22.23
C ARG A 181 -38.54 -12.15 -22.17
N ARG A 182 -37.31 -11.79 -21.74
CA ARG A 182 -36.09 -12.58 -22.01
C ARG A 182 -35.56 -13.43 -20.85
N GLN A 183 -36.04 -13.29 -19.61
CA GLN A 183 -35.44 -13.95 -18.43
C GLN A 183 -36.24 -15.15 -17.90
N ARG A 184 -36.59 -16.14 -18.75
CA ARG A 184 -37.47 -17.26 -18.34
C ARG A 184 -36.81 -18.54 -17.78
N LYS A 185 -35.48 -18.72 -17.78
CA LYS A 185 -34.88 -20.07 -17.65
C LYS A 185 -33.98 -20.40 -16.44
N LEU A 186 -33.86 -19.55 -15.42
CA LEU A 186 -33.02 -19.83 -14.25
C LEU A 186 -33.85 -19.77 -12.96
N GLN A 187 -34.41 -20.89 -12.48
CA GLN A 187 -35.07 -20.94 -11.15
C GLN A 187 -35.49 -22.37 -10.76
N THR A 188 -34.60 -23.18 -10.18
CA THR A 188 -34.98 -24.40 -9.40
C THR A 188 -33.97 -24.81 -8.30
N GLY A 189 -33.08 -23.94 -7.80
CA GLY A 189 -31.90 -24.39 -7.02
C GLY A 189 -31.62 -23.83 -5.63
N VAL A 190 -32.43 -22.93 -5.03
CA VAL A 190 -31.97 -22.16 -3.83
C VAL A 190 -32.80 -22.49 -2.58
N LYS A 191 -32.27 -23.35 -1.70
CA LYS A 191 -32.68 -23.47 -0.29
C LYS A 191 -31.45 -23.80 0.56
N ASN A 192 -31.14 -22.95 1.55
CA ASN A 192 -30.17 -23.10 2.67
C ASN A 192 -28.83 -22.32 2.62
N SER A 193 -28.81 -21.01 2.35
CA SER A 193 -27.56 -20.22 2.49
C SER A 193 -27.71 -18.84 3.15
N HIS A 194 -28.20 -18.76 4.40
CA HIS A 194 -28.17 -17.47 5.13
C HIS A 194 -26.75 -16.91 5.35
N SER A 195 -25.73 -17.78 5.44
CA SER A 195 -24.33 -17.34 5.50
C SER A 195 -23.83 -16.69 4.21
N SER A 196 -24.49 -16.90 3.06
CA SER A 196 -24.03 -16.30 1.79
C SER A 196 -24.46 -14.85 1.61
N ASP A 197 -25.54 -14.40 2.27
CA ASP A 197 -26.09 -13.08 2.02
C ASP A 197 -25.28 -11.98 2.71
N ALA A 198 -24.83 -12.18 3.96
CA ALA A 198 -23.92 -11.25 4.64
C ALA A 198 -22.57 -11.13 3.91
N ALA A 199 -21.97 -12.26 3.52
CA ALA A 199 -20.73 -12.27 2.75
C ALA A 199 -20.87 -11.57 1.38
N LEU A 200 -22.06 -11.68 0.76
CA LEU A 200 -22.35 -10.97 -0.48
C LEU A 200 -22.53 -9.47 -0.26
N ILE A 201 -23.17 -9.03 0.82
CA ILE A 201 -23.26 -7.62 1.21
C ILE A 201 -21.86 -7.06 1.49
N GLU A 202 -21.04 -7.77 2.27
CA GLU A 202 -19.65 -7.37 2.55
C GLU A 202 -18.80 -7.32 1.27
N SER A 203 -19.09 -8.16 0.28
CA SER A 203 -18.41 -8.09 -1.02
C SER A 203 -18.71 -6.82 -1.83
N THR A 204 -19.77 -6.08 -1.47
CA THR A 204 -20.09 -4.77 -2.08
C THR A 204 -19.40 -3.63 -1.37
N PHE A 205 -18.67 -3.88 -0.27
CA PHE A 205 -18.04 -2.81 0.48
C PHE A 205 -16.95 -2.17 -0.36
N THR A 206 -16.99 -0.84 -0.44
CA THR A 206 -15.88 -0.10 -1.03
C THR A 206 -14.78 0.05 0.01
N LYS A 207 -13.52 0.10 -0.41
CA LYS A 207 -12.40 0.28 0.51
C LYS A 207 -12.12 1.75 0.78
N TYR A 208 -11.83 2.07 2.03
CA TYR A 208 -11.18 3.32 2.43
C TYR A 208 -9.81 3.02 3.02
N VAL A 209 -8.75 3.39 2.29
CA VAL A 209 -7.38 3.00 2.65
C VAL A 209 -6.64 4.16 3.29
N TRP A 210 -6.17 3.94 4.53
CA TRP A 210 -5.14 4.75 5.16
C TRP A 210 -3.77 4.11 4.98
N ALA A 211 -2.78 4.86 4.50
CA ALA A 211 -1.41 4.38 4.34
C ALA A 211 -0.42 5.22 5.16
N THR A 212 0.30 4.59 6.08
CA THR A 212 1.34 5.24 6.89
C THR A 212 2.70 5.03 6.27
N GLY A 213 3.36 6.12 5.89
CA GLY A 213 4.79 6.13 5.58
C GLY A 213 5.55 6.83 6.71
N GLY A 214 6.66 6.24 7.15
CA GLY A 214 7.46 6.82 8.21
C GLY A 214 8.71 6.03 8.55
N HIS A 215 9.40 6.45 9.60
CA HIS A 215 10.57 5.77 10.12
C HIS A 215 10.20 4.72 11.19
N SER A 216 11.19 4.23 11.94
CA SER A 216 11.07 3.23 12.99
C SER A 216 9.95 3.49 14.01
N ALA A 217 9.72 4.74 14.42
CA ALA A 217 8.64 5.06 15.36
C ALA A 217 7.27 4.82 14.74
N ALA A 218 7.07 5.19 13.48
CA ALA A 218 5.82 4.92 12.76
C ALA A 218 5.60 3.42 12.51
N ALA A 219 6.69 2.70 12.21
CA ALA A 219 6.68 1.25 12.03
C ALA A 219 6.32 0.49 13.31
N GLY A 220 6.33 1.15 14.47
CA GLY A 220 6.05 0.54 15.76
C GLY A 220 7.23 -0.22 16.35
N HIS A 221 8.47 0.13 16.00
CA HIS A 221 9.67 -0.54 16.51
C HIS A 221 9.67 -0.63 18.05
N GLY A 222 9.86 -1.86 18.55
CA GLY A 222 9.77 -2.20 19.97
C GLY A 222 8.38 -2.71 20.40
N ASN A 223 7.32 -2.38 19.68
CA ASN A 223 5.96 -2.87 19.91
C ASN A 223 5.67 -4.10 19.05
N LEU A 224 4.47 -4.66 19.20
CA LEU A 224 3.91 -5.55 18.18
C LEU A 224 3.40 -4.74 16.98
N TYR A 225 3.29 -5.36 15.81
CA TYR A 225 2.77 -4.69 14.61
C TYR A 225 1.33 -4.19 14.81
N ASN A 226 0.51 -4.99 15.49
CA ASN A 226 -0.87 -4.64 15.84
C ASN A 226 -0.99 -3.61 16.98
N GLU A 227 0.15 -3.14 17.52
CA GLU A 227 0.25 -2.06 18.50
C GLU A 227 0.80 -0.76 17.88
N SER A 228 0.98 -0.71 16.56
CA SER A 228 1.29 0.55 15.88
C SER A 228 0.06 1.48 15.87
N TYR A 229 0.27 2.80 15.75
CA TYR A 229 -0.85 3.75 15.78
C TYR A 229 -1.81 3.55 14.59
N THR A 230 -1.29 3.04 13.47
CA THR A 230 -2.08 2.66 12.30
C THR A 230 -3.01 1.50 12.63
N ALA A 231 -2.51 0.48 13.34
CA ALA A 231 -3.30 -0.68 13.74
C ALA A 231 -4.36 -0.33 14.78
N TYR A 232 -4.03 0.52 15.76
CA TYR A 232 -5.00 1.07 16.70
C TYR A 232 -6.12 1.82 15.96
N MET A 233 -5.77 2.74 15.06
CA MET A 233 -6.75 3.48 14.26
C MET A 233 -7.61 2.57 13.38
N GLU A 234 -7.01 1.58 12.70
CA GLU A 234 -7.75 0.62 11.87
C GLU A 234 -8.77 -0.16 12.69
N ARG A 235 -8.36 -0.69 13.84
CA ARG A 235 -9.26 -1.43 14.73
C ARG A 235 -10.48 -0.59 15.14
N GLU A 236 -10.26 0.67 15.48
CA GLU A 236 -11.33 1.57 15.91
C GLU A 236 -12.25 2.02 14.75
N LEU A 237 -11.68 2.23 13.55
CA LEU A 237 -12.44 2.74 12.40
C LEU A 237 -13.11 1.66 11.55
N LYS A 238 -12.68 0.40 11.65
CA LYS A 238 -13.26 -0.70 10.90
C LYS A 238 -14.76 -0.83 11.14
N ASP A 239 -15.20 -0.78 12.39
CA ASP A 239 -16.62 -0.89 12.73
C ASP A 239 -17.39 0.39 12.38
N VAL A 240 -16.75 1.56 12.49
CA VAL A 240 -17.37 2.86 12.15
C VAL A 240 -17.66 2.93 10.65
N PHE A 241 -16.67 2.70 9.80
CA PHE A 241 -16.84 2.72 8.35
C PHE A 241 -17.66 1.51 7.87
N GLY A 242 -17.47 0.34 8.50
CA GLY A 242 -18.24 -0.87 8.20
C GLY A 242 -19.74 -0.70 8.44
N SER A 243 -20.14 0.12 9.42
CA SER A 243 -21.56 0.43 9.69
C SER A 243 -22.30 1.10 8.52
N ILE A 244 -21.57 1.63 7.54
CA ILE A 244 -22.11 2.25 6.31
C ILE A 244 -21.63 1.55 5.02
N GLY A 245 -21.13 0.33 5.14
CA GLY A 245 -20.69 -0.48 3.99
C GLY A 245 -19.33 -0.09 3.40
N ILE A 246 -18.45 0.53 4.18
CA ILE A 246 -17.08 0.87 3.75
C ILE A 246 -16.08 0.04 4.57
N ASP A 247 -15.21 -0.71 3.89
CA ASP A 247 -14.11 -1.46 4.51
C ASP A 247 -12.91 -0.54 4.76
N PHE A 248 -12.62 -0.24 6.03
CA PHE A 248 -11.47 0.57 6.41
C PHE A 248 -10.22 -0.30 6.52
N GLU A 249 -9.17 0.04 5.77
CA GLU A 249 -7.91 -0.70 5.72
C GLU A 249 -6.74 0.19 6.19
N GLY A 250 -6.03 -0.26 7.23
CA GLY A 250 -4.85 0.40 7.76
C GLY A 250 -3.54 -0.23 7.25
N ARG A 251 -2.83 0.46 6.36
CA ARG A 251 -1.52 0.00 5.86
C ARG A 251 -0.39 0.69 6.60
N ASN A 252 0.22 0.02 7.58
CA ASN A 252 1.43 0.55 8.19
C ASN A 252 2.67 0.18 7.37
N TYR A 253 3.02 1.03 6.42
CA TYR A 253 4.15 0.81 5.53
C TYR A 253 5.40 1.64 5.87
N ALA A 254 5.51 2.05 7.14
CA ALA A 254 6.70 2.68 7.65
C ALA A 254 7.87 1.69 7.75
N MET A 255 9.08 2.21 7.55
CA MET A 255 10.33 1.43 7.50
C MET A 255 11.40 2.07 8.36
N GLY A 256 11.96 1.31 9.29
CA GLY A 256 13.06 1.72 10.15
C GLY A 256 14.30 2.15 9.35
N GLY A 257 14.94 3.24 9.79
CA GLY A 257 16.17 3.74 9.19
C GLY A 257 16.04 4.25 7.74
N THR A 258 14.82 4.46 7.26
CA THR A 258 14.55 4.91 5.89
C THR A 258 14.03 6.34 5.90
N GLY A 259 14.50 7.19 4.98
CA GLY A 259 13.96 8.54 4.75
C GLY A 259 12.86 8.53 3.69
N SER A 260 12.06 9.61 3.58
CA SER A 260 10.93 9.60 2.63
C SER A 260 11.37 9.68 1.16
N ALA A 261 12.65 9.90 0.86
CA ALA A 261 13.15 10.08 -0.50
C ALA A 261 14.64 9.72 -0.66
N PRO A 262 15.11 9.42 -1.90
CA PRO A 262 14.33 9.39 -3.14
C PRO A 262 13.53 8.09 -3.33
N GLU A 263 14.01 6.96 -2.79
CA GLU A 263 13.41 5.61 -2.98
C GLU A 263 11.91 5.60 -2.68
N PHE A 264 11.52 5.93 -1.45
CA PHE A 264 10.13 5.80 -1.01
C PHE A 264 9.18 6.67 -1.85
N THR A 265 9.57 7.91 -2.13
CA THR A 265 8.82 8.85 -2.95
C THR A 265 8.70 8.39 -4.41
N MET A 266 9.77 7.87 -5.01
CA MET A 266 9.76 7.41 -6.40
C MET A 266 9.04 6.07 -6.59
N CYS A 267 9.00 5.25 -5.55
CA CYS A 267 8.30 3.95 -5.51
C CYS A 267 6.94 4.06 -4.82
N TRP A 268 6.33 5.25 -4.77
CA TRP A 268 5.17 5.51 -3.92
C TRP A 268 4.00 4.55 -4.21
N GLU A 269 3.68 4.29 -5.48
CA GLU A 269 2.58 3.40 -5.87
C GLU A 269 2.90 1.94 -5.58
N GLU A 270 4.15 1.53 -5.74
CA GLU A 270 4.61 0.17 -5.47
C GLU A 270 4.78 -0.12 -3.97
N ILE A 271 5.06 0.91 -3.17
CA ILE A 271 5.10 0.80 -1.72
C ILE A 271 3.68 0.89 -1.17
N LEU A 272 2.99 2.04 -1.29
CA LEU A 272 1.72 2.29 -0.59
C LEU A 272 0.46 1.77 -1.31
N GLY A 273 0.55 1.52 -2.61
CA GLY A 273 -0.58 1.12 -3.47
C GLY A 273 -1.26 2.31 -4.17
N ARG A 274 -2.02 2.01 -5.23
CA ARG A 274 -2.67 3.03 -6.09
C ARG A 274 -4.03 3.50 -5.56
N ASN A 275 -4.61 2.76 -4.63
CA ASN A 275 -5.97 2.92 -4.10
C ASN A 275 -6.01 3.59 -2.72
N VAL A 276 -5.00 4.40 -2.39
CA VAL A 276 -4.89 5.09 -1.11
C VAL A 276 -5.83 6.31 -1.09
N ASP A 277 -6.61 6.46 -0.02
CA ASP A 277 -7.53 7.58 0.19
C ASP A 277 -6.97 8.63 1.17
N PHE A 278 -6.11 8.19 2.09
CA PHE A 278 -5.41 9.04 3.04
C PHE A 278 -4.01 8.48 3.27
N PHE A 279 -2.97 9.30 3.27
CA PHE A 279 -1.63 8.87 3.65
C PHE A 279 -0.94 9.83 4.62
N SER A 280 -0.02 9.28 5.42
CA SER A 280 0.77 10.04 6.38
C SER A 280 2.26 10.11 6.02
N TRP A 281 2.92 11.16 6.51
CA TRP A 281 4.38 11.31 6.55
C TRP A 281 4.82 11.42 8.01
N ASP A 282 5.58 10.41 8.44
CA ASP A 282 6.16 10.31 9.78
C ASP A 282 7.66 9.98 9.66
N PHE A 283 8.38 10.80 8.90
CA PHE A 283 9.83 10.71 8.69
C PHE A 283 10.58 11.83 9.42
N GLY A 284 9.95 12.51 10.38
CA GLY A 284 10.48 13.71 11.03
C GLY A 284 11.88 13.54 11.62
N MET A 285 12.20 12.34 12.11
CA MET A 285 13.53 12.02 12.64
C MET A 285 14.58 11.75 11.55
N THR A 286 14.22 11.09 10.45
CA THR A 286 15.14 10.68 9.37
C THR A 286 15.34 11.78 8.31
N ASP A 287 14.35 12.66 8.17
CA ASP A 287 14.33 13.75 7.20
C ASP A 287 14.47 15.12 7.89
N VAL A 288 14.87 15.12 9.16
CA VAL A 288 15.00 16.31 10.01
C VAL A 288 15.72 17.45 9.26
N SER A 289 16.82 17.20 8.57
CA SER A 289 17.59 18.25 7.89
C SER A 289 17.13 18.55 6.46
N THR A 290 16.10 17.90 5.94
CA THR A 290 15.77 17.89 4.51
C THR A 290 14.27 18.06 4.25
N SER A 291 13.78 19.29 4.39
CA SER A 291 12.36 19.62 4.19
C SER A 291 11.85 19.31 2.78
N TRP A 292 12.73 19.27 1.76
CA TRP A 292 12.36 18.88 0.39
C TRP A 292 11.82 17.48 0.29
N ARG A 293 12.27 16.56 1.14
CA ARG A 293 11.81 15.16 1.12
C ARG A 293 10.33 15.04 1.46
N LEU A 294 9.86 15.82 2.45
CA LEU A 294 8.42 15.93 2.75
C LEU A 294 7.66 16.44 1.53
N PHE A 295 8.14 17.51 0.89
CA PHE A 295 7.44 18.10 -0.24
C PHE A 295 7.31 17.11 -1.39
N ILE A 296 8.40 16.48 -1.83
CA ILE A 296 8.35 15.55 -2.95
C ILE A 296 7.51 14.30 -2.63
N TYR A 297 7.58 13.81 -1.39
CA TYR A 297 6.79 12.68 -0.90
C TYR A 297 5.29 13.01 -0.95
N ALA A 298 4.92 14.13 -0.35
CA ALA A 298 3.54 14.57 -0.29
C ALA A 298 3.01 14.88 -1.69
N TYR A 299 3.79 15.62 -2.49
CA TYR A 299 3.38 16.04 -3.83
C TYR A 299 3.12 14.85 -4.75
N ARG A 300 4.02 13.86 -4.80
CA ARG A 300 3.80 12.63 -5.60
C ARG A 300 2.60 11.84 -5.09
N GLY A 301 2.50 11.63 -3.78
CA GLY A 301 1.39 10.89 -3.20
C GLY A 301 0.03 11.55 -3.46
N LEU A 302 -0.02 12.88 -3.36
CA LEU A 302 -1.22 13.68 -3.63
C LEU A 302 -1.64 13.63 -5.10
N LEU A 303 -0.71 13.43 -6.03
CA LEU A 303 -0.96 13.24 -7.46
C LEU A 303 -1.23 11.79 -7.89
N SER A 304 -1.11 10.83 -6.97
CA SER A 304 -1.38 9.42 -7.26
C SER A 304 -2.84 9.21 -7.72
N PRO A 305 -3.17 8.07 -8.38
CA PRO A 305 -4.50 7.81 -8.91
C PRO A 305 -5.63 7.93 -7.88
N GLY A 306 -5.38 7.52 -6.62
CA GLY A 306 -6.34 7.63 -5.52
C GLY A 306 -6.61 9.06 -5.06
N ARG A 307 -5.74 10.02 -5.43
CA ARG A 307 -5.83 11.43 -5.03
C ARG A 307 -6.05 11.56 -3.51
N PRO A 308 -5.20 10.98 -2.67
CA PRO A 308 -5.48 10.91 -1.24
C PRO A 308 -5.45 12.28 -0.54
N ALA A 309 -5.91 12.33 0.70
CA ALA A 309 -5.54 13.38 1.64
C ALA A 309 -4.17 13.11 2.28
N PHE A 310 -3.47 14.18 2.67
CA PHE A 310 -2.11 14.09 3.22
C PHE A 310 -2.06 14.55 4.68
N TYR A 311 -1.41 13.77 5.54
CA TYR A 311 -1.13 14.13 6.94
C TYR A 311 0.36 14.15 7.24
N ALA A 312 0.88 15.29 7.69
CA ALA A 312 2.23 15.40 8.23
C ALA A 312 2.20 15.29 9.76
N LYS A 313 2.76 14.20 10.32
CA LYS A 313 2.77 14.00 11.78
C LYS A 313 3.58 15.08 12.52
N TRP A 314 4.58 15.67 11.88
CA TRP A 314 5.46 16.65 12.51
C TRP A 314 5.20 18.05 11.94
N SER A 315 5.13 19.05 12.81
CA SER A 315 4.79 20.44 12.42
C SER A 315 5.92 21.44 12.65
N TYR A 316 7.17 20.99 12.60
CA TYR A 316 8.34 21.85 12.73
C TYR A 316 8.19 23.11 11.88
N GLU A 317 8.57 24.27 12.42
CA GLU A 317 8.46 25.57 11.73
C GLU A 317 8.99 25.54 10.28
N ARG A 318 10.13 24.85 10.08
CA ARG A 318 10.74 24.70 8.75
C ARG A 318 9.91 23.90 7.74
N LEU A 319 8.97 23.06 8.19
CA LEU A 319 8.09 22.24 7.35
C LEU A 319 6.78 22.98 7.01
N LYS A 320 6.41 24.00 7.79
CA LYS A 320 5.20 24.80 7.56
C LYS A 320 5.20 25.45 6.19
N HIS A 321 6.37 25.83 5.66
CA HIS A 321 6.47 26.38 4.32
C HIS A 321 6.02 25.38 3.24
N GLN A 322 6.48 24.14 3.30
CA GLN A 322 6.11 23.09 2.34
C GLN A 322 4.63 22.74 2.45
N MET A 323 4.08 22.62 3.68
CA MET A 323 2.65 22.38 3.89
C MET A 323 1.78 23.52 3.34
N ARG A 324 2.22 24.77 3.51
CA ARG A 324 1.57 25.94 2.91
C ARG A 324 1.57 25.87 1.40
N MET A 325 2.72 25.58 0.78
CA MET A 325 2.82 25.44 -0.67
C MET A 325 1.87 24.36 -1.21
N LEU A 326 1.81 23.19 -0.56
CA LEU A 326 0.89 22.12 -0.94
C LEU A 326 -0.58 22.56 -0.84
N THR A 327 -0.93 23.29 0.22
CA THR A 327 -2.29 23.82 0.40
C THR A 327 -2.63 24.92 -0.60
N GLU A 328 -1.70 25.82 -0.89
CA GLU A 328 -1.85 26.90 -1.89
C GLU A 328 -1.99 26.35 -3.31
N LEU A 329 -1.37 25.19 -3.60
CA LEU A 329 -1.61 24.46 -4.82
C LEU A 329 -3.06 23.97 -4.88
N GLY A 330 -3.62 23.56 -3.73
CA GLY A 330 -5.02 23.12 -3.61
C GLY A 330 -5.15 21.70 -3.05
N PHE A 331 -4.12 21.17 -2.40
CA PHE A 331 -4.17 19.83 -1.82
C PHE A 331 -4.80 19.83 -0.42
N PRO A 332 -5.53 18.76 -0.04
CA PRO A 332 -5.98 18.56 1.33
C PRO A 332 -4.82 18.12 2.23
N VAL A 333 -4.30 19.05 3.01
CA VAL A 333 -3.15 18.86 3.92
C VAL A 333 -3.59 19.00 5.36
N PHE A 334 -3.16 18.05 6.19
CA PHE A 334 -3.39 18.00 7.62
C PHE A 334 -2.05 17.87 8.35
N TYR A 335 -2.01 18.31 9.60
CA TYR A 335 -0.82 18.19 10.43
C TYR A 335 -1.18 17.98 11.90
N SER A 336 -0.21 17.52 12.70
CA SER A 336 -0.37 17.49 14.15
C SER A 336 0.22 18.72 14.80
N ASP A 337 -0.55 19.28 15.72
CA ASP A 337 -0.10 20.42 16.52
C ASP A 337 0.82 19.94 17.65
N ASP A 338 2.11 20.30 17.55
CA ASP A 338 3.13 19.91 18.53
C ASP A 338 2.84 20.51 19.92
N ASP A 339 2.23 21.69 20.00
CA ASP A 339 1.86 22.32 21.26
C ASP A 339 0.69 21.57 21.91
N MET A 340 -0.33 21.20 21.13
CA MET A 340 -1.43 20.37 21.63
C MET A 340 -0.94 18.98 22.05
N GLU A 341 0.01 18.39 21.33
CA GLU A 341 0.60 17.11 21.77
C GLU A 341 1.39 17.25 23.07
N LYS A 342 2.11 18.36 23.26
CA LYS A 342 2.78 18.67 24.53
C LYS A 342 1.77 18.86 25.67
N GLU A 343 0.73 19.66 25.47
CA GLU A 343 -0.35 19.87 26.44
C GLU A 343 -1.00 18.54 26.86
N ARG A 344 -1.31 17.66 25.90
CA ARG A 344 -1.86 16.32 26.18
C ARG A 344 -0.92 15.46 27.04
N LYS A 345 0.38 15.53 26.80
CA LYS A 345 1.38 14.79 27.61
C LYS A 345 1.49 15.34 29.04
N GLU A 346 1.17 16.61 29.27
CA GLU A 346 1.09 17.17 30.62
C GLU A 346 -0.14 16.72 31.40
N LEU A 347 -1.20 16.29 30.72
CA LEU A 347 -2.42 15.77 31.35
C LEU A 347 -2.30 14.31 31.80
N ILE A 348 -1.24 13.61 31.39
CA ILE A 348 -0.95 12.25 31.84
C ILE A 348 -0.49 12.29 33.32
N PRO A 349 -1.12 11.53 34.23
CA PRO A 349 -0.77 11.55 35.65
C PRO A 349 0.66 11.01 35.86
N GLU A 350 1.37 11.64 36.79
CA GLU A 350 2.72 11.26 37.17
C GLU A 350 2.68 10.03 38.10
N THR A 351 2.97 8.85 37.55
CA THR A 351 2.79 7.59 38.27
C THR A 351 3.83 7.35 39.36
N THR A 352 5.01 7.99 39.29
CA THR A 352 6.04 7.88 40.35
C THR A 352 5.61 8.53 41.67
N THR A 353 4.59 9.39 41.64
CA THR A 353 4.05 10.05 42.84
C THR A 353 2.88 9.30 43.48
N LEU A 354 2.40 8.24 42.83
CA LEU A 354 1.22 7.48 43.25
C LEU A 354 1.62 6.19 43.97
N GLY A 355 0.82 5.77 44.96
CA GLY A 355 0.95 4.45 45.57
C GLY A 355 0.43 3.34 44.65
N SER A 356 0.88 2.09 44.85
CA SER A 356 0.50 0.96 43.98
C SER A 356 -1.01 0.77 43.82
N LYS A 357 -1.81 1.01 44.87
CA LYS A 357 -3.28 0.92 44.78
C LYS A 357 -3.89 2.01 43.88
N GLU A 358 -3.31 3.21 43.89
CA GLU A 358 -3.76 4.31 43.05
C GLU A 358 -3.39 4.03 41.59
N ILE A 359 -2.18 3.53 41.35
CA ILE A 359 -1.74 3.09 40.01
C ILE A 359 -2.67 1.98 39.50
N GLU A 360 -3.02 0.99 40.31
CA GLU A 360 -3.91 -0.09 39.88
C GLU A 360 -5.34 0.39 39.57
N ALA A 361 -5.79 1.48 40.18
CA ALA A 361 -7.07 2.11 39.91
C ALA A 361 -7.07 2.98 38.64
N LEU A 362 -5.89 3.33 38.09
CA LEU A 362 -5.81 4.06 36.84
C LEU A 362 -6.34 3.19 35.66
N PRO A 363 -6.95 3.82 34.65
CA PRO A 363 -7.28 3.14 33.40
C PRO A 363 -6.05 2.53 32.73
N THR A 364 -6.25 1.45 31.95
CA THR A 364 -5.17 0.62 31.38
C THR A 364 -4.08 1.43 30.67
N TYR A 365 -4.46 2.40 29.82
CA TYR A 365 -3.48 3.21 29.10
C TYR A 365 -2.89 4.38 29.90
N MET A 366 -3.39 4.64 31.11
CA MET A 366 -2.84 5.66 32.00
C MET A 366 -1.83 5.09 33.00
N LYS A 367 -1.88 3.78 33.28
CA LYS A 367 -0.91 3.09 34.15
C LYS A 367 0.50 3.23 33.60
N TYR A 368 1.45 3.71 34.42
CA TYR A 368 2.88 3.86 34.06
C TYR A 368 3.13 4.63 32.74
N PHE A 369 2.21 5.50 32.32
CA PHE A 369 2.34 6.20 31.04
C PHE A 369 3.32 7.39 31.14
N LYS A 370 3.35 8.08 32.29
CA LYS A 370 4.32 9.14 32.60
C LYS A 370 5.03 8.86 33.92
N CYS A 371 6.35 8.92 33.88
CA CYS A 371 7.22 8.56 34.99
C CYS A 371 8.42 9.52 35.07
N GLY A 372 8.65 10.10 36.25
CA GLY A 372 9.76 11.04 36.44
C GLY A 372 9.67 12.26 35.51
N GLY A 373 8.46 12.71 35.21
CA GLY A 373 8.18 13.84 34.31
C GLY A 373 8.19 13.48 32.82
N ALA A 374 8.50 12.25 32.44
CA ALA A 374 8.66 11.86 31.03
C ALA A 374 7.62 10.81 30.60
N THR A 375 6.98 11.03 29.45
CA THR A 375 6.05 10.05 28.86
C THR A 375 6.83 8.88 28.27
N GLU A 376 6.49 7.66 28.68
CA GLU A 376 7.12 6.39 28.27
C GLU A 376 8.66 6.42 28.32
N LYS A 377 9.18 7.11 29.33
CA LYS A 377 10.60 7.25 29.68
C LYS A 377 10.71 7.37 31.21
N GLY A 378 11.91 7.25 31.75
CA GLY A 378 12.19 7.47 33.17
C GLY A 378 12.20 6.19 34.01
N ASP A 379 11.88 6.32 35.30
CA ASP A 379 12.05 5.30 36.34
C ASP A 379 11.05 4.14 36.26
N CYS A 380 9.96 4.30 35.50
CA CYS A 380 9.15 3.14 35.11
C CYS A 380 9.89 2.44 33.98
N ASP A 381 10.58 1.37 34.34
CA ASP A 381 11.40 0.55 33.47
C ASP A 381 10.71 0.22 32.13
N ASN A 382 11.51 -0.19 31.14
CA ASN A 382 11.06 -0.69 29.84
C ASN A 382 9.98 -1.80 29.94
N GLU A 383 9.85 -2.43 31.11
CA GLU A 383 8.83 -3.45 31.44
C GLU A 383 7.38 -2.99 31.19
N HIS A 384 7.07 -1.70 31.33
CA HIS A 384 5.69 -1.20 31.18
C HIS A 384 5.46 -0.34 29.94
N LYS A 385 6.53 -0.01 29.22
CA LYS A 385 6.47 0.76 27.98
C LYS A 385 6.01 -0.08 26.79
N TYR A 386 6.50 -1.31 26.75
CA TYR A 386 6.24 -2.26 25.68
C TYR A 386 5.45 -3.43 26.24
N SER A 387 4.55 -4.02 25.47
CA SER A 387 3.84 -5.24 25.90
C SER A 387 4.82 -6.42 26.05
N ALA A 388 4.52 -7.43 26.86
CA ALA A 388 5.42 -8.57 27.09
C ALA A 388 4.98 -9.95 26.50
N PRO A 389 4.16 -10.07 25.43
CA PRO A 389 3.61 -11.37 25.04
C PRO A 389 4.60 -12.31 24.33
N CYS A 390 5.80 -11.83 23.97
CA CYS A 390 6.79 -12.65 23.27
C CYS A 390 8.08 -12.83 24.08
N PHE A 391 8.90 -11.79 24.19
CA PHE A 391 10.15 -11.82 24.96
C PHE A 391 10.52 -10.42 25.45
N ASN A 392 11.31 -10.36 26.52
CA ASN A 392 11.62 -9.13 27.26
C ASN A 392 12.50 -8.12 26.50
N GLN A 393 13.05 -8.48 25.33
CA GLN A 393 13.95 -7.62 24.56
C GLN A 393 13.71 -7.72 23.06
N ARG A 394 12.68 -7.05 22.53
CA ARG A 394 12.45 -6.91 21.08
C ARG A 394 13.42 -5.92 20.44
N GLU A 395 13.76 -6.20 19.18
CA GLU A 395 14.48 -5.24 18.35
C GLU A 395 13.67 -3.94 18.28
N GLY A 396 14.35 -2.80 18.39
CA GLY A 396 13.68 -1.52 18.41
C GLY A 396 13.11 -1.11 19.78
N MET A 397 13.24 -1.90 20.84
CA MET A 397 12.96 -1.42 22.21
C MET A 397 14.01 -0.39 22.64
N ALA A 398 13.79 0.87 22.25
CA ALA A 398 14.67 1.99 22.55
C ALA A 398 13.96 3.03 23.42
N SER A 399 14.72 3.84 24.17
CA SER A 399 14.13 4.88 25.01
C SER A 399 13.43 5.98 24.19
N TRP A 400 13.86 6.21 22.95
CA TRP A 400 13.29 7.22 22.05
C TRP A 400 12.15 6.72 21.15
N HIS A 401 11.94 5.41 21.02
CA HIS A 401 10.78 4.90 20.30
C HIS A 401 9.53 4.99 21.18
N PRO A 402 8.36 5.31 20.62
CA PRO A 402 7.08 5.25 21.34
C PRO A 402 6.76 3.81 21.75
N GLY A 403 6.18 3.65 22.93
CA GLY A 403 5.54 2.42 23.39
C GLY A 403 4.08 2.33 22.91
N TYR A 404 3.41 1.24 23.29
CA TYR A 404 2.07 0.93 22.77
C TYR A 404 1.01 1.92 23.28
N LYS A 405 1.20 2.56 24.44
CA LYS A 405 0.23 3.54 24.99
C LYS A 405 0.27 4.84 24.21
N LEU A 406 1.46 5.31 23.83
CA LEU A 406 1.58 6.47 22.96
C LEU A 406 1.08 6.18 21.55
N HIS A 407 1.31 4.96 21.03
CA HIS A 407 0.69 4.52 19.79
C HIS A 407 -0.85 4.47 19.86
N ALA A 408 -1.41 3.94 20.95
CA ALA A 408 -2.85 3.93 21.19
C ALA A 408 -3.41 5.36 21.24
N LEU A 409 -2.74 6.26 21.99
CA LEU A 409 -3.12 7.67 22.07
C LEU A 409 -3.20 8.30 20.68
N TRP A 410 -2.17 8.11 19.84
CA TRP A 410 -2.16 8.64 18.48
C TRP A 410 -3.22 7.99 17.58
N GLY A 411 -3.34 6.67 17.60
CA GLY A 411 -4.31 5.93 16.78
C GLY A 411 -5.75 6.30 17.10
N HIS A 412 -6.12 6.34 18.39
CA HIS A 412 -7.45 6.74 18.85
C HIS A 412 -7.75 8.20 18.51
N SER A 413 -6.76 9.09 18.65
CA SER A 413 -6.89 10.49 18.25
C SER A 413 -7.26 10.59 16.75
N MET A 414 -6.52 9.90 15.88
CA MET A 414 -6.78 9.90 14.43
C MET A 414 -8.14 9.27 14.09
N ALA A 415 -8.51 8.19 14.77
CA ALA A 415 -9.81 7.54 14.60
C ALA A 415 -10.98 8.48 14.92
N LEU A 416 -10.94 9.14 16.08
CA LEU A 416 -11.99 10.09 16.49
C LEU A 416 -12.13 11.25 15.49
N TYR A 417 -11.01 11.77 14.97
CA TYR A 417 -11.03 12.82 13.95
C TYR A 417 -11.69 12.36 12.63
N LEU A 418 -11.26 11.22 12.10
CA LEU A 418 -11.78 10.71 10.82
C LEU A 418 -13.26 10.33 10.93
N MET A 419 -13.67 9.69 12.03
CA MET A 419 -15.07 9.42 12.34
C MET A 419 -15.90 10.72 12.33
N GLN A 420 -15.46 11.76 13.05
CA GLN A 420 -16.19 13.03 13.12
C GLN A 420 -16.25 13.74 11.75
N THR A 421 -15.20 13.60 10.94
CA THR A 421 -15.16 14.15 9.58
C THR A 421 -16.10 13.39 8.64
N LEU A 422 -16.18 12.06 8.76
CA LEU A 422 -17.11 11.22 8.01
C LEU A 422 -18.57 11.55 8.34
N ILE A 423 -18.91 11.69 9.63
CA ILE A 423 -20.24 12.14 10.07
C ILE A 423 -20.57 13.50 9.45
N SER A 424 -19.64 14.44 9.51
CA SER A 424 -19.84 15.77 8.91
C SER A 424 -20.01 15.72 7.39
N ALA A 425 -19.37 14.77 6.70
CA ALA A 425 -19.55 14.57 5.26
C ALA A 425 -20.93 13.97 4.95
N VAL A 426 -21.42 13.04 5.78
CA VAL A 426 -22.78 12.48 5.63
C VAL A 426 -23.84 13.53 5.98
N ASP A 427 -23.60 14.42 6.93
CA ASP A 427 -24.45 15.59 7.18
C ASP A 427 -24.62 16.46 5.93
N ASP A 428 -23.52 16.72 5.22
CA ASP A 428 -23.58 17.46 3.95
C ASP A 428 -24.40 16.68 2.91
N LEU A 429 -24.25 15.36 2.80
CA LEU A 429 -25.06 14.52 1.90
C LEU A 429 -26.56 14.57 2.23
N VAL A 430 -26.92 14.56 3.51
CA VAL A 430 -28.31 14.71 3.97
C VAL A 430 -28.85 16.08 3.54
N SER A 431 -28.07 17.14 3.67
CA SER A 431 -28.47 18.48 3.21
C SER A 431 -28.68 18.58 1.69
N LEU A 432 -28.12 17.63 0.93
CA LEU A 432 -28.20 17.53 -0.53
C LEU A 432 -29.20 16.45 -0.99
N GLU A 433 -30.12 15.99 -0.13
CA GLU A 433 -31.08 14.91 -0.44
C GLU A 433 -32.01 15.20 -1.62
N SER A 434 -32.15 16.47 -2.01
CA SER A 434 -32.93 16.86 -3.19
C SER A 434 -32.31 16.44 -4.54
N GLU A 435 -31.01 16.11 -4.57
CA GLU A 435 -30.32 15.55 -5.74
C GLU A 435 -30.26 14.02 -5.63
N SER A 436 -30.61 13.30 -6.70
CA SER A 436 -30.40 11.85 -6.80
C SER A 436 -28.93 11.49 -6.60
N ASP A 437 -28.64 10.33 -6.02
CA ASP A 437 -27.28 9.86 -5.73
C ASP A 437 -26.37 9.88 -6.97
N GLU A 438 -26.88 9.48 -8.15
CA GLU A 438 -26.09 9.43 -9.39
C GLU A 438 -25.71 10.82 -9.90
N ALA A 439 -26.65 11.77 -9.86
CA ALA A 439 -26.40 13.15 -10.28
C ALA A 439 -25.41 13.83 -9.34
N LEU A 440 -25.59 13.63 -8.02
CA LEU A 440 -24.71 14.18 -7.01
C LEU A 440 -23.29 13.60 -7.12
N LEU A 441 -23.17 12.28 -7.24
CA LEU A 441 -21.87 11.60 -7.43
C LEU A 441 -21.16 12.13 -8.68
N SER A 442 -21.86 12.18 -9.81
CA SER A 442 -21.31 12.68 -11.08
C SER A 442 -20.82 14.13 -10.95
N ARG A 443 -21.56 14.98 -10.26
CA ARG A 443 -21.19 16.38 -10.01
C ARG A 443 -19.93 16.48 -9.14
N LEU A 444 -19.89 15.78 -8.01
CA LEU A 444 -18.75 15.80 -7.09
C LEU A 444 -17.48 15.24 -7.75
N GLU A 445 -17.60 14.16 -8.54
CA GLU A 445 -16.47 13.63 -9.32
C GLU A 445 -16.01 14.60 -10.41
N ALA A 446 -16.91 15.29 -11.09
CA ALA A 446 -16.55 16.30 -12.08
C ALA A 446 -15.86 17.52 -11.44
N GLU A 447 -16.29 17.94 -10.25
CA GLU A 447 -15.62 18.98 -9.46
C GLU A 447 -14.22 18.54 -9.02
N GLU A 448 -14.08 17.31 -8.54
CA GLU A 448 -12.81 16.71 -8.15
C GLU A 448 -11.84 16.59 -9.34
N ASN A 449 -12.33 16.09 -10.49
CA ASN A 449 -11.54 16.01 -11.73
C ASN A 449 -11.10 17.39 -12.21
N ARG A 450 -12.02 18.35 -12.24
CA ARG A 450 -11.70 19.73 -12.64
C ARG A 450 -10.66 20.35 -11.72
N HIS A 451 -10.77 20.11 -10.41
CA HIS A 451 -9.80 20.58 -9.43
C HIS A 451 -8.41 20.03 -9.76
N TYR A 452 -8.27 18.72 -9.92
CA TYR A 452 -6.97 18.09 -10.23
C TYR A 452 -6.44 18.43 -11.63
N ASP A 453 -7.30 18.56 -12.63
CA ASP A 453 -6.89 19.03 -13.96
C ASP A 453 -6.31 20.45 -13.90
N GLN A 454 -6.85 21.32 -13.03
CA GLN A 454 -6.29 22.64 -12.80
C GLN A 454 -4.94 22.57 -12.08
N LEU A 455 -4.76 21.63 -11.13
CA LEU A 455 -3.46 21.39 -10.47
C LEU A 455 -2.39 20.96 -11.47
N LEU A 456 -2.72 20.07 -12.40
CA LEU A 456 -1.80 19.57 -13.42
C LEU A 456 -1.50 20.61 -14.52
N LYS A 457 -2.44 21.53 -14.79
CA LYS A 457 -2.29 22.60 -15.79
C LYS A 457 -1.53 23.81 -15.27
N LYS A 458 -1.71 24.17 -14.00
CA LYS A 458 -0.81 25.11 -13.33
C LYS A 458 0.54 24.42 -13.38
N ASP A 459 1.49 24.90 -14.20
CA ASP A 459 2.87 24.40 -14.13
C ASP A 459 3.27 24.45 -12.66
N PRO A 460 3.32 23.31 -11.96
CA PRO A 460 3.51 23.30 -10.53
C PRO A 460 4.91 23.80 -10.20
N LEU A 461 5.78 23.87 -11.23
CA LEU A 461 7.16 24.30 -11.21
C LEU A 461 7.32 25.57 -12.05
N ASN A 462 6.39 26.52 -11.88
CA ASN A 462 6.67 27.87 -12.34
C ASN A 462 8.03 28.34 -11.76
N GLU A 463 8.65 29.31 -12.42
CA GLU A 463 9.99 29.78 -12.06
C GLU A 463 10.11 30.15 -10.58
N GLU A 464 9.04 30.69 -9.99
CA GLU A 464 8.97 31.00 -8.56
C GLU A 464 9.06 29.74 -7.68
N LEU A 465 8.35 28.67 -8.01
CA LEU A 465 8.40 27.44 -7.24
C LEU A 465 9.75 26.72 -7.41
N ARG A 466 10.35 26.75 -8.61
CA ARG A 466 11.72 26.24 -8.83
C ARG A 466 12.74 27.02 -8.00
N GLN A 467 12.71 28.35 -8.10
CA GLN A 467 13.59 29.23 -7.33
C GLN A 467 13.41 29.04 -5.82
N ASN A 468 12.17 28.91 -5.36
CA ASN A 468 11.87 28.60 -3.97
C ASN A 468 12.36 27.19 -3.60
N PHE A 469 12.27 26.20 -4.48
CA PHE A 469 12.76 24.85 -4.23
C PHE A 469 14.28 24.86 -3.98
N ASP A 470 15.03 25.55 -4.83
CA ASP A 470 16.49 25.64 -4.69
C ASP A 470 16.92 26.42 -3.45
N THR A 471 16.28 27.57 -3.22
CA THR A 471 16.72 28.50 -2.16
C THR A 471 16.14 28.17 -0.78
N LYS A 472 14.92 27.64 -0.71
CA LYS A 472 14.19 27.42 0.56
C LYS A 472 13.99 25.95 0.90
N VAL A 473 13.99 25.07 -0.10
CA VAL A 473 13.72 23.63 0.09
C VAL A 473 15.04 22.83 0.11
N GLY A 474 16.10 23.38 -0.49
CA GLY A 474 17.50 23.08 -0.14
C GLY A 474 18.12 21.88 -0.87
N TYR A 475 17.47 21.37 -1.92
CA TYR A 475 18.09 20.42 -2.85
C TYR A 475 18.43 21.14 -4.14
N ASN A 476 19.72 21.23 -4.46
CA ASN A 476 20.20 21.87 -5.67
C ASN A 476 20.36 20.78 -6.74
N PHE A 477 19.39 20.71 -7.67
CA PHE A 477 19.44 19.78 -8.80
C PHE A 477 20.53 20.17 -9.82
N ASP A 478 21.03 21.41 -9.81
CA ASP A 478 22.15 21.84 -10.67
C ASP A 478 23.48 21.14 -10.32
N LYS A 479 23.56 20.48 -9.16
CA LYS A 479 24.70 19.61 -8.82
C LYS A 479 24.66 18.27 -9.55
N LEU A 480 23.52 17.89 -10.12
CA LEU A 480 23.45 16.73 -10.99
C LEU A 480 24.18 17.07 -12.29
N PRO A 481 24.87 16.09 -12.90
CA PRO A 481 25.62 16.32 -14.11
C PRO A 481 24.72 16.94 -15.18
N PRO A 482 25.17 17.99 -15.91
CA PRO A 482 24.42 18.53 -17.03
C PRO A 482 24.26 17.44 -18.07
N LEU A 483 23.05 17.29 -18.59
CA LEU A 483 22.70 16.25 -19.56
C LEU A 483 22.39 16.86 -20.91
N ASP A 484 22.70 16.13 -21.98
CA ASP A 484 22.29 16.44 -23.34
C ASP A 484 21.40 15.30 -23.87
N PRO A 485 20.09 15.53 -24.06
CA PRO A 485 19.37 16.78 -23.80
C PRO A 485 19.19 17.07 -22.30
N PRO A 486 18.97 18.35 -21.91
CA PRO A 486 18.73 18.71 -20.51
C PRO A 486 17.52 17.98 -19.94
N VAL A 487 17.68 17.37 -18.78
CA VAL A 487 16.58 16.76 -18.04
C VAL A 487 16.04 17.75 -17.03
N ASP A 488 14.74 18.00 -17.11
CA ASP A 488 14.02 18.72 -16.08
C ASP A 488 13.85 17.81 -14.86
N TRP A 489 14.84 17.87 -13.96
CA TRP A 489 14.90 17.04 -12.76
C TRP A 489 13.71 17.24 -11.84
N TYR A 490 13.19 18.46 -11.73
CA TYR A 490 12.00 18.72 -10.94
C TYR A 490 10.79 18.00 -11.52
N ALA A 491 10.56 18.14 -12.83
CA ALA A 491 9.46 17.44 -13.48
C ALA A 491 9.62 15.92 -13.33
N LEU A 492 10.83 15.39 -13.47
CA LEU A 492 11.10 13.96 -13.28
C LEU A 492 10.72 13.50 -11.85
N PHE A 493 11.24 14.17 -10.82
CA PHE A 493 11.06 13.76 -9.44
C PHE A 493 9.64 14.03 -8.91
N LEU A 494 8.98 15.11 -9.35
CA LEU A 494 7.66 15.50 -8.84
C LEU A 494 6.49 14.89 -9.60
N THR A 495 6.56 14.87 -10.94
CA THR A 495 5.43 14.46 -11.80
C THR A 495 5.79 13.34 -12.77
N GLY A 496 7.07 12.98 -12.87
CA GLY A 496 7.54 11.91 -13.74
C GLY A 496 6.90 10.60 -13.35
N LYS A 497 6.26 9.94 -14.32
CA LYS A 497 5.77 8.58 -14.16
C LYS A 497 6.98 7.68 -13.98
N SER A 498 7.00 6.93 -12.89
CA SER A 498 8.01 5.92 -12.63
C SER A 498 7.33 4.57 -12.47
N ILE A 499 8.06 3.52 -12.82
CA ILE A 499 7.80 2.18 -12.31
C ILE A 499 8.95 1.80 -11.41
N CYS A 500 8.63 1.28 -10.24
CA CYS A 500 9.60 0.82 -9.28
C CYS A 500 9.54 -0.70 -9.09
N HIS A 501 10.69 -1.30 -8.88
CA HIS A 501 10.87 -2.70 -8.57
C HIS A 501 11.56 -2.77 -7.21
N THR A 502 10.83 -2.40 -6.16
CA THR A 502 11.33 -2.33 -4.78
C THR A 502 11.17 -3.66 -4.05
N VAL A 503 12.25 -4.12 -3.42
CA VAL A 503 12.21 -5.31 -2.59
C VAL A 503 11.91 -5.00 -1.13
N ARG A 504 11.76 -3.73 -0.75
CA ARG A 504 11.51 -3.34 0.63
C ARG A 504 10.22 -3.95 1.15
N LEU A 505 10.22 -4.32 2.42
CA LEU A 505 9.01 -4.63 3.16
C LEU A 505 8.81 -3.61 4.28
N PRO A 506 7.55 -3.37 4.68
CA PRO A 506 6.33 -3.73 3.95
C PRO A 506 6.15 -2.96 2.62
N SER A 507 5.60 -3.59 1.58
CA SER A 507 5.23 -2.91 0.33
C SER A 507 4.13 -3.66 -0.43
N GLU A 508 3.26 -2.91 -1.12
CA GLU A 508 2.14 -3.45 -1.88
C GLU A 508 2.63 -4.38 -3.02
N ILE A 509 3.69 -3.99 -3.73
CA ILE A 509 4.24 -4.78 -4.84
C ILE A 509 4.73 -6.16 -4.38
N ARG A 510 5.26 -6.27 -3.15
CA ARG A 510 5.65 -7.55 -2.52
C ARG A 510 4.43 -8.34 -2.11
N TYR A 511 3.52 -7.72 -1.35
CA TYR A 511 2.33 -8.39 -0.81
C TYR A 511 1.35 -8.85 -1.88
N LYS A 512 1.33 -8.23 -3.07
CA LYS A 512 0.52 -8.69 -4.20
C LYS A 512 1.26 -9.64 -5.15
N GLY A 513 2.51 -10.02 -4.86
CA GLY A 513 3.30 -10.93 -5.68
C GLY A 513 3.74 -10.35 -7.03
N PHE A 514 3.48 -9.06 -7.27
CA PHE A 514 3.80 -8.39 -8.53
C PHE A 514 5.31 -8.34 -8.78
N LEU A 515 6.10 -8.19 -7.72
CA LEU A 515 7.57 -8.11 -7.80
C LEU A 515 8.21 -9.31 -8.52
N THR A 516 7.70 -10.52 -8.29
CA THR A 516 8.32 -11.77 -8.75
C THR A 516 7.46 -12.54 -9.76
N ASN A 517 6.39 -11.92 -10.28
CA ASN A 517 5.31 -12.59 -11.03
C ASN A 517 4.71 -13.79 -10.27
N SER A 518 4.76 -13.75 -8.93
CA SER A 518 4.24 -14.82 -8.10
C SER A 518 2.74 -14.67 -7.93
N LYS A 519 2.02 -15.81 -7.86
CA LYS A 519 0.61 -15.83 -7.42
C LYS A 519 0.48 -15.79 -5.90
N LYS A 520 1.60 -15.87 -5.17
CA LYS A 520 1.64 -15.77 -3.70
C LYS A 520 1.34 -14.34 -3.30
N THR A 521 0.22 -14.14 -2.61
CA THR A 521 -0.22 -12.84 -2.07
C THR A 521 -0.40 -12.95 -0.57
N GLY A 522 -0.11 -11.87 0.16
CA GLY A 522 -0.15 -11.87 1.60
C GLY A 522 -0.16 -10.47 2.20
N GLY A 523 0.35 -10.37 3.42
CA GLY A 523 0.52 -9.15 4.17
C GLY A 523 1.53 -9.37 5.30
N PRO A 524 1.62 -8.45 6.27
CA PRO A 524 2.40 -8.66 7.49
C PRO A 524 1.98 -9.97 8.17
N SER A 525 2.94 -10.84 8.44
CA SER A 525 2.70 -12.15 9.05
C SER A 525 3.83 -12.52 10.02
N VAL A 526 3.58 -13.56 10.81
CA VAL A 526 4.62 -14.16 11.65
C VAL A 526 5.71 -14.73 10.74
N TYR A 527 6.95 -14.65 11.18
CA TYR A 527 8.08 -15.17 10.43
C TYR A 527 7.95 -16.69 10.23
N GLY A 528 8.09 -17.15 9.00
CA GLY A 528 7.86 -18.53 8.57
C GLY A 528 6.41 -18.84 8.16
N GLU A 529 5.48 -17.91 8.38
CA GLU A 529 4.07 -18.01 7.98
C GLU A 529 3.72 -17.05 6.83
N GLU A 530 4.74 -16.48 6.16
CA GLU A 530 4.54 -15.59 5.03
C GLU A 530 3.84 -16.29 3.86
N THR A 531 2.78 -15.65 3.36
CA THR A 531 1.98 -16.12 2.22
C THR A 531 2.35 -15.46 0.89
N PHE A 532 3.31 -14.53 0.92
CA PHE A 532 3.88 -13.86 -0.24
C PHE A 532 5.29 -14.40 -0.55
N ASP A 533 5.91 -13.94 -1.63
CA ASP A 533 7.24 -14.38 -2.02
C ASP A 533 8.35 -13.68 -1.21
N MET A 534 9.05 -14.46 -0.39
CA MET A 534 10.17 -14.00 0.45
C MET A 534 11.51 -14.01 -0.28
N GLY A 535 11.63 -14.71 -1.41
CA GLY A 535 12.91 -15.01 -2.01
C GLY A 535 13.71 -16.06 -1.21
N LEU A 536 15.03 -16.07 -1.40
CA LEU A 536 15.95 -17.06 -0.81
C LEU A 536 16.67 -16.52 0.41
N GLU A 537 17.09 -17.40 1.33
CA GLU A 537 18.05 -17.00 2.36
C GLU A 537 19.38 -16.64 1.68
N VAL A 538 20.06 -15.58 2.14
CA VAL A 538 21.33 -15.13 1.53
C VAL A 538 22.41 -16.22 1.51
N GLU A 539 22.46 -17.10 2.50
CA GLU A 539 23.42 -18.20 2.52
C GLU A 539 23.07 -19.30 1.51
N GLU A 540 21.79 -19.55 1.24
CA GLU A 540 21.35 -20.43 0.16
C GLU A 540 21.73 -19.85 -1.21
N ALA A 541 21.55 -18.53 -1.39
CA ALA A 541 21.93 -17.84 -2.62
C ALA A 541 23.46 -17.84 -2.86
N LYS A 542 24.26 -17.82 -1.78
CA LYS A 542 25.74 -17.93 -1.87
C LYS A 542 26.22 -19.35 -2.14
N ALA A 543 25.50 -20.36 -1.63
CA ALA A 543 25.87 -21.76 -1.75
C ALA A 543 25.58 -22.34 -3.13
N ASP A 544 24.91 -21.60 -4.01
CA ASP A 544 24.65 -22.06 -5.37
C ASP A 544 25.94 -22.06 -6.22
N GLU A 545 26.56 -23.23 -6.30
CA GLU A 545 27.82 -23.46 -7.03
C GLU A 545 27.64 -23.50 -8.56
N ASN A 546 26.41 -23.38 -9.09
CA ASN A 546 26.16 -23.44 -10.53
C ASN A 546 25.78 -22.07 -11.13
N PRO A 547 26.75 -21.18 -11.36
CA PRO A 547 26.51 -19.87 -11.96
C PRO A 547 25.95 -19.96 -13.38
N GLU A 548 26.08 -21.11 -14.08
CA GLU A 548 25.54 -21.26 -15.42
C GLU A 548 24.01 -21.48 -15.45
N THR A 549 23.42 -22.02 -14.38
CA THR A 549 21.99 -22.36 -14.34
C THR A 549 21.10 -21.22 -13.87
N ILE A 550 21.56 -20.41 -12.93
CA ILE A 550 20.77 -19.27 -12.44
C ILE A 550 21.21 -18.03 -13.18
N LYS A 551 20.39 -17.53 -14.09
CA LYS A 551 20.71 -16.24 -14.74
C LYS A 551 20.04 -15.08 -14.04
N ASP A 552 19.08 -15.34 -13.16
CA ASP A 552 18.25 -14.29 -12.60
C ASP A 552 18.88 -13.69 -11.35
N LEU A 553 18.77 -12.37 -11.21
CA LEU A 553 19.17 -11.66 -9.99
C LEU A 553 18.22 -12.07 -8.86
N GLN A 554 18.76 -12.72 -7.83
CA GLN A 554 17.96 -13.34 -6.78
C GLN A 554 17.48 -12.30 -5.76
N LEU A 555 16.19 -12.33 -5.47
CA LEU A 555 15.62 -11.69 -4.29
C LEU A 555 16.05 -12.50 -3.07
N VAL A 556 16.72 -11.87 -2.11
CA VAL A 556 17.20 -12.54 -0.92
C VAL A 556 16.87 -11.79 0.37
N TRP A 557 16.94 -12.52 1.47
CA TRP A 557 16.80 -12.00 2.82
C TRP A 557 17.88 -12.55 3.75
N ASP A 558 18.11 -11.86 4.87
CA ASP A 558 19.15 -12.22 5.84
C ASP A 558 18.55 -12.94 7.06
N ALA A 559 18.79 -14.25 7.19
CA ALA A 559 18.36 -15.01 8.36
C ALA A 559 19.06 -14.60 9.65
N ASN A 560 20.19 -13.89 9.54
CA ASN A 560 20.87 -13.38 10.71
C ASN A 560 20.19 -12.15 11.32
N HIS A 561 19.19 -11.57 10.64
CA HIS A 561 18.46 -10.41 11.14
C HIS A 561 17.77 -10.74 12.48
N PRO A 562 17.96 -9.94 13.55
CA PRO A 562 17.47 -10.31 14.89
C PRO A 562 15.94 -10.54 14.95
N GLN A 563 15.16 -9.76 14.21
CA GLN A 563 13.71 -9.97 14.01
C GLN A 563 13.34 -11.38 13.50
N ARG A 564 14.17 -12.02 12.67
CA ARG A 564 13.87 -13.34 12.07
C ARG A 564 14.34 -14.52 12.93
N LYS A 565 15.27 -14.29 13.86
CA LYS A 565 15.81 -15.36 14.74
C LYS A 565 14.88 -15.77 15.87
N ARG A 566 13.96 -14.89 16.30
CA ARG A 566 13.18 -15.10 17.52
C ARG A 566 11.74 -15.45 17.18
N GLN A 567 11.32 -16.64 17.57
CA GLN A 567 9.94 -17.09 17.43
C GLN A 567 9.05 -16.28 18.37
N CYS A 568 8.25 -15.38 17.80
CA CYS A 568 7.14 -14.70 18.46
C CYS A 568 5.87 -15.14 17.72
N PRO A 569 4.81 -15.61 18.41
CA PRO A 569 3.56 -15.99 17.75
C PRO A 569 2.78 -14.80 17.19
N LEU A 570 3.34 -13.60 17.29
CA LEU A 570 2.74 -12.34 16.85
C LEU A 570 3.72 -11.60 15.95
N VAL A 571 3.18 -10.80 15.04
CA VAL A 571 4.00 -9.96 14.15
C VAL A 571 4.60 -8.81 14.97
N ILE A 572 5.92 -8.65 14.95
CA ILE A 572 6.63 -7.57 15.68
C ILE A 572 6.92 -6.39 14.75
N ALA A 573 7.73 -6.64 13.72
CA ALA A 573 8.26 -5.63 12.83
C ALA A 573 8.37 -6.23 11.43
N PRO A 574 7.37 -6.02 10.56
CA PRO A 574 7.38 -6.57 9.20
C PRO A 574 8.30 -5.79 8.27
N ASP A 575 8.99 -4.74 8.74
CA ASP A 575 9.86 -3.88 7.94
C ASP A 575 11.24 -4.50 7.72
N SER A 576 11.28 -5.59 6.96
CA SER A 576 12.53 -6.23 6.61
C SER A 576 13.25 -5.51 5.48
N LYS A 577 14.57 -5.40 5.64
CA LYS A 577 15.47 -4.86 4.63
C LYS A 577 15.94 -6.01 3.72
N ASP A 578 15.03 -6.52 2.89
CA ASP A 578 15.39 -7.49 1.86
C ASP A 578 16.24 -6.79 0.77
N TYR A 579 16.86 -7.56 -0.12
CA TYR A 579 17.65 -7.00 -1.23
C TYR A 579 17.78 -8.01 -2.37
N TYR A 580 18.06 -7.50 -3.57
CA TYR A 580 18.68 -8.28 -4.63
C TYR A 580 20.17 -8.47 -4.35
N PHE A 581 20.68 -9.67 -4.60
CA PHE A 581 22.06 -10.03 -4.30
C PHE A 581 22.81 -10.55 -5.53
N THR A 582 24.05 -10.10 -5.68
CA THR A 582 25.05 -10.74 -6.53
C THR A 582 26.45 -10.44 -6.01
N GLN A 583 27.38 -11.35 -6.27
CA GLN A 583 28.75 -11.31 -5.76
C GLN A 583 29.76 -11.68 -6.84
N HIS A 584 31.03 -11.45 -6.54
CA HIS A 584 32.12 -11.88 -7.38
C HIS A 584 32.08 -13.40 -7.63
N GLY A 585 32.23 -13.81 -8.89
CA GLY A 585 32.18 -15.22 -9.31
C GLY A 585 30.81 -15.69 -9.83
N ASP A 586 29.75 -14.91 -9.61
CA ASP A 586 28.39 -15.22 -10.10
C ASP A 586 28.24 -15.18 -11.62
N GLY A 587 29.16 -14.50 -12.32
CA GLY A 587 28.97 -14.10 -13.71
C GLY A 587 27.89 -13.04 -13.85
N TRP A 588 27.23 -13.00 -15.01
CA TRP A 588 26.15 -12.03 -15.28
C TRP A 588 24.82 -12.54 -14.71
N ARG A 589 24.22 -11.75 -13.82
CA ARG A 589 22.84 -11.95 -13.33
C ARG A 589 21.91 -10.90 -13.92
N ASN A 590 20.67 -11.23 -14.20
CA ASN A 590 19.74 -10.34 -14.90
C ASN A 590 18.33 -10.35 -14.33
N PHE A 591 17.56 -9.30 -14.60
CA PHE A 591 16.10 -9.34 -14.50
C PHE A 591 15.47 -8.27 -15.39
N VAL A 592 14.16 -8.39 -15.64
CA VAL A 592 13.42 -7.46 -16.49
C VAL A 592 12.49 -6.58 -15.66
N ILE A 593 12.58 -5.26 -15.84
CA ILE A 593 11.67 -4.27 -15.26
C ILE A 593 10.92 -3.48 -16.36
N PRO A 594 9.62 -3.22 -16.21
CA PRO A 594 8.73 -4.01 -15.39
C PRO A 594 8.60 -5.45 -15.91
N ASN A 595 8.39 -6.38 -15.00
CA ASN A 595 8.00 -7.75 -15.35
C ASN A 595 6.53 -7.80 -15.85
N ALA A 596 5.97 -8.98 -16.13
CA ALA A 596 4.60 -9.10 -16.65
C ALA A 596 3.54 -8.65 -15.63
N ALA A 597 3.67 -9.04 -14.36
CA ALA A 597 2.71 -8.70 -13.31
C ALA A 597 2.72 -7.20 -12.98
N THR A 598 3.90 -6.58 -12.85
CA THR A 598 4.03 -5.14 -12.64
C THR A 598 3.45 -4.35 -13.83
N ARG A 599 3.65 -4.80 -15.08
CA ARG A 599 3.04 -4.15 -16.25
C ARG A 599 1.52 -4.10 -16.16
N ALA A 600 0.91 -5.22 -15.76
CA ALA A 600 -0.53 -5.34 -15.62
C ALA A 600 -1.08 -4.51 -14.44
N ALA A 601 -0.37 -4.46 -13.31
CA ALA A 601 -0.85 -3.79 -12.10
C ALA A 601 -0.77 -2.25 -12.17
N TYR A 602 0.23 -1.71 -12.86
CA TYR A 602 0.55 -0.27 -12.84
C TYR A 602 0.32 0.44 -14.19
N ASP A 603 -0.52 -0.13 -15.06
CA ASP A 603 -0.87 0.44 -16.37
C ASP A 603 0.36 0.89 -17.18
N TYR A 604 1.40 0.05 -17.18
CA TYR A 604 2.67 0.41 -17.80
C TYR A 604 2.50 0.71 -19.29
N ASN A 605 2.89 1.92 -19.68
CA ASN A 605 2.91 2.31 -21.09
C ASN A 605 4.34 2.62 -21.52
N PRO A 606 4.96 1.76 -22.36
CA PRO A 606 6.32 1.99 -22.85
C PRO A 606 6.48 3.35 -23.56
N ASN A 607 5.45 3.85 -24.24
CA ASN A 607 5.56 5.07 -25.05
C ASN A 607 5.70 6.36 -24.22
N VAL A 608 5.46 6.32 -22.92
CA VAL A 608 5.59 7.50 -22.04
C VAL A 608 6.82 7.44 -21.13
N MET A 609 7.56 6.34 -21.15
CA MET A 609 8.76 6.19 -20.34
C MET A 609 9.96 6.85 -21.01
N LYS A 610 10.76 7.57 -20.24
CA LYS A 610 11.97 8.28 -20.69
C LYS A 610 13.21 7.38 -20.75
N GLY A 611 13.15 6.18 -20.20
CA GLY A 611 14.28 5.25 -20.14
C GLY A 611 15.37 5.67 -19.16
N ILE A 612 15.03 6.49 -18.16
CA ILE A 612 16.00 6.90 -17.13
C ILE A 612 15.97 5.88 -16.01
N VAL A 613 17.11 5.23 -15.73
CA VAL A 613 17.21 4.14 -14.76
C VAL A 613 18.00 4.59 -13.53
N ILE A 614 17.39 4.43 -12.36
CA ILE A 614 17.99 4.70 -11.05
C ILE A 614 18.04 3.40 -10.26
N PHE A 615 19.21 3.08 -9.72
CA PHE A 615 19.39 1.99 -8.79
C PHE A 615 19.43 2.54 -7.37
N VAL A 616 18.73 1.94 -6.43
CA VAL A 616 18.84 2.26 -5.00
C VAL A 616 19.54 1.12 -4.32
N LEU A 617 20.77 1.37 -3.87
CA LEU A 617 21.54 0.39 -3.13
C LEU A 617 21.04 0.27 -1.69
N PHE A 618 21.28 -0.90 -1.11
CA PHE A 618 20.98 -1.14 0.29
C PHE A 618 21.74 -0.15 1.19
N GLY A 619 21.02 0.52 2.09
CA GLY A 619 21.61 1.44 3.05
C GLY A 619 22.21 0.72 4.25
N CYS A 620 23.43 1.09 4.64
CA CYS A 620 24.10 0.53 5.82
C CYS A 620 23.68 1.25 7.09
N ASP A 621 23.60 0.52 8.20
CA ASP A 621 23.22 1.09 9.49
C ASP A 621 24.29 2.09 9.97
N TRP A 622 23.90 3.36 10.00
CA TRP A 622 24.78 4.48 10.35
C TRP A 622 26.06 4.56 9.51
N GLY A 623 26.00 4.11 8.26
CA GLY A 623 27.15 4.05 7.36
C GLY A 623 28.13 2.92 7.65
N ASN A 624 27.86 2.06 8.63
CA ASN A 624 28.68 0.89 8.93
C ASN A 624 28.31 -0.25 7.98
N CYS A 625 28.91 -0.23 6.80
CA CYS A 625 28.70 -1.30 5.83
C CYS A 625 29.51 -2.54 6.19
N PRO A 626 28.96 -3.75 5.97
CA PRO A 626 29.76 -4.95 6.10
C PRO A 626 30.93 -4.93 5.12
N GLU A 627 32.01 -5.63 5.48
CA GLU A 627 33.19 -5.74 4.63
C GLU A 627 32.80 -6.27 3.24
N TYR A 628 33.45 -5.73 2.20
CA TYR A 628 33.26 -6.09 0.79
C TYR A 628 31.88 -5.80 0.17
N MET A 629 30.97 -5.13 0.89
CA MET A 629 29.75 -4.62 0.26
C MET A 629 30.08 -3.39 -0.60
N LEU A 630 29.66 -3.41 -1.87
CA LEU A 630 29.73 -2.25 -2.75
C LEU A 630 28.65 -1.23 -2.37
N THR A 631 29.08 -0.07 -1.90
CA THR A 631 28.23 1.09 -1.62
C THR A 631 28.15 2.03 -2.82
N ALA A 632 27.22 3.00 -2.79
CA ALA A 632 27.14 4.03 -3.83
C ALA A 632 28.46 4.79 -4.00
N LYS A 633 29.13 5.07 -2.87
CA LYS A 633 30.44 5.71 -2.84
C LYS A 633 31.50 4.84 -3.52
N ASP A 634 31.55 3.55 -3.21
CA ASP A 634 32.52 2.62 -3.81
C ASP A 634 32.40 2.57 -5.34
N LEU A 635 31.17 2.57 -5.85
CA LEU A 635 30.91 2.56 -7.29
C LEU A 635 31.31 3.88 -7.96
N CYS A 636 31.06 5.02 -7.30
CA CYS A 636 31.50 6.33 -7.78
C CYS A 636 33.03 6.48 -7.73
N ASP A 637 33.69 5.83 -6.78
CA ASP A 637 35.16 5.81 -6.64
C ASP A 637 35.83 4.80 -7.61
N GLY A 638 35.06 4.15 -8.49
CA GLY A 638 35.56 3.33 -9.58
C GLY A 638 35.71 1.83 -9.28
N LYS A 639 35.15 1.31 -8.18
CA LYS A 639 35.07 -0.14 -7.96
C LYS A 639 34.15 -0.78 -9.02
N LYS A 640 34.51 -1.99 -9.46
CA LYS A 640 33.92 -2.58 -10.67
C LYS A 640 32.63 -3.35 -10.39
N LEU A 641 31.50 -2.69 -10.66
CA LEU A 641 30.21 -3.32 -10.94
C LEU A 641 29.86 -3.03 -12.39
N ASP A 642 29.95 -4.04 -13.25
CA ASP A 642 29.52 -3.89 -14.63
C ASP A 642 28.00 -3.99 -14.68
N ILE A 643 27.37 -3.05 -15.38
CA ILE A 643 25.91 -3.04 -15.59
C ILE A 643 25.63 -2.91 -17.08
N LYS A 644 24.65 -3.67 -17.59
CA LYS A 644 24.07 -3.46 -18.92
C LYS A 644 22.58 -3.25 -18.81
N ILE A 645 22.06 -2.38 -19.66
CA ILE A 645 20.62 -2.14 -19.80
C ILE A 645 20.27 -2.34 -21.26
N ASN A 646 19.51 -3.39 -21.57
CA ASN A 646 19.20 -3.79 -22.94
C ASN A 646 20.46 -3.94 -23.82
N ASN A 647 21.50 -4.61 -23.30
CA ASN A 647 22.83 -4.77 -23.90
C ASN A 647 23.66 -3.49 -24.05
N ILE A 648 23.19 -2.33 -23.57
CA ILE A 648 23.95 -1.08 -23.56
C ILE A 648 24.74 -1.00 -22.25
N PRO A 649 26.09 -0.94 -22.30
CA PRO A 649 26.89 -0.81 -21.09
C PRO A 649 26.63 0.52 -20.38
N VAL A 650 26.45 0.45 -19.06
CA VAL A 650 26.50 1.62 -18.19
C VAL A 650 27.98 2.00 -18.04
N THR A 651 28.33 3.21 -18.46
CA THR A 651 29.71 3.71 -18.45
C THR A 651 30.03 4.56 -17.23
N ASN A 652 29.00 5.11 -16.57
CA ASN A 652 29.15 5.90 -15.35
C ASN A 652 27.93 5.75 -14.43
N LEU A 653 28.15 5.93 -13.13
CA LEU A 653 27.13 5.93 -12.09
C LEU A 653 27.22 7.24 -11.33
N THR A 654 26.12 7.99 -11.26
CA THR A 654 26.08 9.28 -10.57
C THR A 654 25.28 9.15 -9.27
N ASP A 655 25.91 9.40 -8.12
CA ASP A 655 25.21 9.47 -6.84
C ASP A 655 24.24 10.66 -6.82
N ILE A 656 22.96 10.38 -6.60
CA ILE A 656 21.90 11.38 -6.47
C ILE A 656 21.39 11.50 -5.02
N GLY A 657 22.06 10.81 -4.08
CA GLY A 657 21.87 10.88 -2.64
C GLY A 657 21.14 9.66 -2.05
N ASN A 658 21.39 9.41 -0.76
CA ASN A 658 20.78 8.33 0.03
C ASN A 658 20.91 6.92 -0.60
N GLY A 659 22.05 6.64 -1.25
CA GLY A 659 22.29 5.35 -1.88
C GLY A 659 21.61 5.17 -3.24
N ALA A 660 20.91 6.18 -3.76
CA ALA A 660 20.40 6.18 -5.12
C ALA A 660 21.49 6.62 -6.10
N ILE A 661 21.64 5.86 -7.18
CA ILE A 661 22.61 6.10 -8.25
C ILE A 661 21.89 6.10 -9.61
N LEU A 662 22.19 7.11 -10.42
CA LEU A 662 21.70 7.26 -11.77
C LEU A 662 22.62 6.52 -12.74
N ALA A 663 22.05 5.69 -13.61
CA ALA A 663 22.76 5.02 -14.68
C ALA A 663 23.04 5.97 -15.85
N VAL A 664 24.29 5.99 -16.32
CA VAL A 664 24.73 6.80 -17.46
C VAL A 664 25.48 5.89 -18.45
N HIS A 665 25.21 6.03 -19.75
CA HIS A 665 25.96 5.39 -20.82
C HIS A 665 26.67 6.44 -21.69
N GLU A 666 27.45 6.01 -22.68
CA GLU A 666 28.26 6.88 -23.52
C GLU A 666 27.45 7.96 -24.28
N ASN A 667 26.16 7.72 -24.56
CA ASN A 667 25.30 8.65 -25.27
C ASN A 667 24.24 9.33 -24.36
N GLY A 668 24.42 9.32 -23.03
CA GLY A 668 23.54 10.02 -22.09
C GLY A 668 22.92 9.10 -21.02
N ILE A 669 21.72 9.45 -20.52
CA ILE A 669 21.06 8.73 -19.41
C ILE A 669 19.78 8.00 -19.81
N THR A 670 19.35 8.15 -21.05
CA THR A 670 18.16 7.49 -21.57
C THR A 670 18.56 6.18 -22.23
N PHE A 671 18.04 5.08 -21.72
CA PHE A 671 18.18 3.76 -22.30
C PHE A 671 16.95 3.45 -23.17
N PRO A 672 17.13 3.02 -24.43
CA PRO A 672 16.01 2.53 -25.23
C PRO A 672 15.41 1.28 -24.60
N GLN A 673 14.11 1.09 -24.78
CA GLN A 673 13.43 -0.12 -24.35
C GLN A 673 13.83 -1.33 -25.19
N GLY A 674 13.77 -2.51 -24.56
CA GLY A 674 13.96 -3.78 -25.25
C GLY A 674 12.75 -4.14 -26.12
N SER A 675 12.85 -5.26 -26.84
CA SER A 675 11.79 -5.74 -27.74
C SER A 675 10.45 -6.02 -27.06
N THR A 676 10.44 -6.22 -25.74
CA THR A 676 9.22 -6.44 -24.93
C THR A 676 8.68 -5.15 -24.31
N GLY A 677 9.26 -4.00 -24.64
CA GLY A 677 8.96 -2.71 -24.02
C GLY A 677 9.57 -2.52 -22.63
N GLY A 678 10.18 -3.56 -22.02
CA GLY A 678 10.85 -3.45 -20.72
C GLY A 678 12.34 -3.13 -20.82
N TYR A 679 13.02 -3.17 -19.67
CA TYR A 679 14.45 -2.97 -19.51
C TYR A 679 15.06 -4.25 -18.92
N ASN A 680 15.85 -4.95 -19.73
CA ASN A 680 16.66 -6.07 -19.27
C ASN A 680 17.91 -5.51 -18.60
N LEU A 681 18.01 -5.70 -17.28
CA LEU A 681 19.10 -5.21 -16.47
C LEU A 681 20.03 -6.38 -16.16
N GLU A 682 21.31 -6.26 -16.49
CA GLU A 682 22.32 -7.28 -16.22
C GLU A 682 23.41 -6.70 -15.33
N PHE A 683 23.82 -7.44 -14.30
CA PHE A 683 24.80 -7.04 -13.29
C PHE A 683 25.92 -8.07 -13.21
N HIS A 684 27.15 -7.61 -13.05
CA HIS A 684 28.31 -8.47 -12.85
C HIS A 684 29.34 -7.81 -11.92
N VAL A 685 29.61 -8.45 -10.78
CA VAL A 685 30.57 -7.95 -9.79
C VAL A 685 31.99 -8.41 -10.16
N ASN A 686 32.73 -7.53 -10.81
CA ASN A 686 34.10 -7.79 -11.25
C ASN A 686 35.16 -7.54 -10.16
N GLU A 687 34.77 -6.89 -9.06
CA GLU A 687 35.69 -6.57 -7.97
C GLU A 687 35.90 -7.81 -7.06
N PRO A 688 37.13 -8.35 -6.95
CA PRO A 688 37.38 -9.60 -6.24
C PRO A 688 36.94 -9.54 -4.77
N LYS A 689 36.17 -10.55 -4.33
CA LYS A 689 35.57 -10.70 -2.98
C LYS A 689 34.39 -9.78 -2.68
N TYR A 690 34.07 -8.84 -3.56
CA TYR A 690 32.97 -7.91 -3.33
C TYR A 690 31.62 -8.51 -3.72
N TYR A 691 30.57 -7.91 -3.17
CA TYR A 691 29.19 -8.17 -3.51
C TYR A 691 28.39 -6.87 -3.50
N THR A 692 27.22 -6.87 -4.11
CA THR A 692 26.29 -5.75 -4.06
C THR A 692 24.94 -6.18 -3.53
N LYS A 693 24.28 -5.26 -2.83
CA LYS A 693 22.91 -5.39 -2.33
C LYS A 693 22.09 -4.26 -2.92
N LEU A 694 21.11 -4.61 -3.74
CA LEU A 694 20.27 -3.66 -4.46
C LEU A 694 18.86 -3.69 -3.85
N SER A 695 18.38 -2.56 -3.37
CA SER A 695 17.07 -2.42 -2.71
C SER A 695 15.94 -2.20 -3.72
N SER A 696 16.14 -1.27 -4.66
CA SER A 696 15.12 -0.94 -5.65
C SER A 696 15.75 -0.59 -6.99
N VAL A 697 14.97 -0.80 -8.05
CA VAL A 697 15.25 -0.18 -9.35
C VAL A 697 14.05 0.64 -9.78
N ILE A 698 14.30 1.86 -10.21
CA ILE A 698 13.29 2.84 -10.60
C ILE A 698 13.55 3.20 -12.05
N VAL A 699 12.51 3.15 -12.87
CA VAL A 699 12.58 3.56 -14.28
C VAL A 699 11.52 4.60 -14.56
N PHE A 700 11.95 5.72 -15.15
CA PHE A 700 11.09 6.81 -15.62
C PHE A 700 10.88 6.80 -17.12
#